data_AF-A0A7J5BIH9-F1
#
_entry.id   AF-A0A7J5BIH9-F1
#
_cell.length_a   1.000
_cell.length_b   1.000
_cell.length_c   1.000
_cell.angle_alpha   90.00
_cell.angle_beta   90.00
_cell.angle_gamma   90.00
#
_symmetry.space_group_name_H-M   'P 1'
#
loop_
_entity.id
_entity.type
_entity.pdbx_description
1 polymer ?
#
loop_
_entity_poly.entity_id
_entity_poly.type
_entity_poly.pdbx_seq_one_letter_code
_entity_poly.pdbx_strand_id
1 'polypeptide(L)'
;MATRPSRTHRTRAKVAGAIGVPVALAVIGGLAIAPANAQPTQGSTAQGLIAQVQAAGEQAGSTALQGAATDSFGRTVAFVDDSDSQAAQTLRSTIDARNAHGADIQVLSLSGELHSAAAADLVGGAGTGVTLPDGSGYMCSVGFPAWSKSGQPAFISAGHCYASDHTAEVWRTKPSSDTASGTGKGLYDPIEKIGKVGFTQFGGPGDSRGADGDKASIDISAVDVTNPAVKPRPAVTDWTTAASGDLSASATAVKSVGAIDPSKPVKRSGRTTGVTTGDVTRTGDGAYITDGWMLVDNHFVRGFGISAKADHGDSGGPIVQGDRAVGVVSAIGNLSDGTPLTWGASLVDSLPATGGYTVSVQVDTPKITSVADGGTIGSGSKITGTGQPGTTVTLTGAGDPQNVTVAADGTWAANGPAEPGTHTLSAQAKQGFDSSGTVQLTVTVNTGAPVVTTPAEVVTQTVKEITGTGIPGATVTVTGDVTATATVAADGTWSVPADLGYGSHQVKVTQSFNGQTSAETTASFRVAPEAPAITSPADGSVFADGNAPTKVTGTGLPGATITVELEGRSVDTTVADDGSWSVPITASLAGGQHVFSATQSMNGSASAAAQTTITVNAPAAPVAPGEEQPPAAGSDDAPTGEPVPVDSQNVGGKLAQTGAGQGIMWAAGAGLAALIAGAAISLRGAIRARRLNG
;
A
#
# COMPACT_ATOMS: atom_id res chain seq x y z
N MET A 1 3.24 3.74 78.10
CA MET A 1 4.03 3.72 79.37
C MET A 1 5.51 3.57 79.03
N ALA A 2 6.41 3.65 80.02
CA ALA A 2 7.87 3.51 79.84
C ALA A 2 8.27 2.10 79.32
N THR A 3 9.50 1.79 78.84
CA THR A 3 10.80 2.48 79.00
C THR A 3 11.82 2.11 77.89
N ARG A 4 12.91 2.89 77.77
CA ARG A 4 14.24 2.55 77.19
C ARG A 4 14.97 1.47 78.05
N PRO A 5 16.22 1.00 77.77
CA PRO A 5 17.07 1.02 76.56
C PRO A 5 17.90 -0.29 76.29
N SER A 6 18.81 -0.25 75.29
CA SER A 6 20.11 -0.97 75.24
C SER A 6 20.11 -2.47 74.80
N ARG A 7 21.24 -3.10 74.42
CA ARG A 7 22.67 -2.72 74.57
C ARG A 7 23.57 -3.25 73.44
N THR A 8 24.72 -2.60 73.25
CA THR A 8 25.82 -2.91 72.31
C THR A 8 26.56 -4.23 72.60
N HIS A 9 27.18 -4.86 71.59
CA HIS A 9 28.63 -5.19 71.47
C HIS A 9 28.84 -5.79 70.04
N ARG A 10 29.83 -5.41 69.19
CA ARG A 10 31.31 -5.58 69.26
C ARG A 10 31.73 -7.08 69.24
N THR A 11 32.75 -7.56 68.49
CA THR A 11 33.89 -6.86 67.81
C THR A 11 34.68 -7.78 66.86
N ARG A 12 35.42 -7.19 65.88
CA ARG A 12 36.70 -7.68 65.26
C ARG A 12 36.62 -8.98 64.40
N ALA A 13 37.55 -9.34 63.50
CA ALA A 13 38.55 -8.67 62.60
C ALA A 13 39.14 -9.80 61.67
N LYS A 14 40.25 -9.76 60.89
CA LYS A 14 41.39 -8.85 60.61
C LYS A 14 42.20 -9.39 59.38
N VAL A 15 43.04 -8.57 58.70
CA VAL A 15 44.27 -8.97 57.93
C VAL A 15 44.02 -9.74 56.58
N ALA A 16 44.81 -9.66 55.48
CA ALA A 16 46.17 -9.12 55.20
C ALA A 16 46.35 -8.50 53.77
N GLY A 17 47.50 -7.86 53.49
CA GLY A 17 48.09 -7.59 52.15
C GLY A 17 47.73 -6.24 51.48
N ALA A 18 48.61 -5.29 51.11
CA ALA A 18 50.09 -5.17 51.12
C ALA A 18 50.81 -6.04 50.05
N ILE A 19 51.78 -5.61 49.19
CA ILE A 19 52.70 -4.45 48.98
C ILE A 19 53.04 -4.36 47.45
N GLY A 20 53.51 -3.28 46.79
CA GLY A 20 53.76 -1.86 47.13
C GLY A 20 54.82 -1.15 46.22
N VAL A 21 55.08 0.15 46.50
CA VAL A 21 56.35 1.00 46.46
C VAL A 21 57.58 0.51 45.62
N PRO A 22 58.42 1.36 44.95
CA PRO A 22 59.03 2.63 45.43
C PRO A 22 59.13 3.79 44.36
N VAL A 23 59.77 4.98 44.50
CA VAL A 23 61.06 5.43 45.12
C VAL A 23 61.10 6.95 45.49
N ALA A 24 61.60 7.28 46.71
CA ALA A 24 62.36 8.48 47.20
C ALA A 24 61.90 9.96 46.88
N LEU A 25 62.36 11.03 47.57
CA LEU A 25 63.28 11.26 48.71
C LEU A 25 62.73 12.43 49.61
N ALA A 26 63.44 12.87 50.67
CA ALA A 26 62.90 13.70 51.77
C ALA A 26 63.66 15.04 52.04
N VAL A 27 63.10 15.92 52.91
CA VAL A 27 63.86 16.68 53.95
C VAL A 27 62.94 17.37 55.01
N ILE A 28 63.54 17.60 56.17
CA ILE A 28 63.06 17.89 57.54
C ILE A 28 62.51 19.31 57.80
N GLY A 29 61.34 19.39 58.49
CA GLY A 29 61.01 20.19 59.70
C GLY A 29 61.28 21.71 59.85
N GLY A 30 60.35 22.44 60.51
CA GLY A 30 60.56 23.83 60.95
C GLY A 30 59.30 24.54 61.49
N LEU A 31 59.48 25.60 62.28
CA LEU A 31 58.44 26.39 62.98
C LEU A 31 58.89 27.86 63.14
N ALA A 32 58.05 28.89 63.31
CA ALA A 32 56.60 29.09 63.13
C ALA A 32 56.26 30.61 63.28
N ILE A 33 55.00 30.96 63.59
CA ILE A 33 54.46 32.30 63.92
C ILE A 33 54.11 33.18 62.69
N ALA A 34 53.08 34.03 62.87
CA ALA A 34 52.35 34.86 61.87
C ALA A 34 52.93 36.31 61.78
N PRO A 35 52.40 37.29 60.99
CA PRO A 35 51.09 37.32 60.30
C PRO A 35 50.99 38.01 58.90
N ALA A 36 49.76 37.99 58.36
CA ALA A 36 49.11 38.98 57.48
C ALA A 36 49.76 39.46 56.16
N ASN A 37 49.14 39.10 55.04
CA ASN A 37 48.34 40.05 54.25
C ASN A 37 47.31 39.32 53.36
N ALA A 38 46.36 40.05 52.77
CA ALA A 38 45.09 39.50 52.29
C ALA A 38 44.88 39.52 50.76
N GLN A 39 43.74 38.93 50.35
CA GLN A 39 43.07 38.98 49.03
C GLN A 39 43.57 37.99 47.95
N PRO A 40 42.67 37.40 47.12
CA PRO A 40 41.20 37.40 47.15
C PRO A 40 40.59 36.07 47.65
N THR A 41 39.30 36.10 47.97
CA THR A 41 38.48 34.91 48.21
C THR A 41 38.28 34.12 46.91
N GLN A 42 38.93 32.96 46.80
CA GLN A 42 38.58 31.95 45.79
C GLN A 42 37.19 31.39 46.13
N GLY A 43 36.20 31.65 45.27
CA GLY A 43 34.89 31.01 45.36
C GLY A 43 35.01 29.51 45.17
N SER A 44 34.11 28.74 45.80
CA SER A 44 34.05 27.29 45.61
C SER A 44 33.84 26.96 44.12
N THR A 45 34.66 26.04 43.60
CA THR A 45 34.51 25.52 42.23
C THR A 45 33.10 24.96 42.01
N ALA A 46 32.65 24.84 40.76
CA ALA A 46 31.32 24.28 40.47
C ALA A 46 31.12 22.89 41.12
N GLN A 47 32.16 22.04 41.16
CA GLN A 47 32.13 20.76 41.89
C GLN A 47 31.98 20.94 43.42
N GLY A 48 32.64 21.95 44.00
CA GLY A 48 32.48 22.32 45.41
C GLY A 48 31.10 22.91 45.74
N LEU A 49 30.45 23.59 44.79
CA LEU A 49 29.06 24.04 44.91
C LEU A 49 28.07 22.88 44.76
N ILE A 50 28.27 21.99 43.78
CA ILE A 50 27.49 20.75 43.60
C ILE A 50 27.49 19.92 44.90
N ALA A 51 28.66 19.69 45.52
CA ALA A 51 28.75 18.95 46.78
C ALA A 51 28.00 19.64 47.94
N GLN A 52 27.99 20.98 47.99
CA GLN A 52 27.21 21.73 48.97
C GLN A 52 25.71 21.66 48.70
N VAL A 53 25.28 21.70 47.43
CA VAL A 53 23.88 21.50 47.02
C VAL A 53 23.40 20.10 47.40
N GLN A 54 24.20 19.06 47.10
CA GLN A 54 23.94 17.68 47.50
C GLN A 54 23.76 17.54 49.03
N ALA A 55 24.70 18.08 49.81
CA ALA A 55 24.59 18.10 51.28
C ALA A 55 23.39 18.91 51.82
N ALA A 56 22.83 19.86 51.05
CA ALA A 56 21.59 20.54 51.41
C ALA A 56 20.34 19.70 51.07
N GLY A 57 20.36 18.95 49.96
CA GLY A 57 19.33 17.96 49.64
C GLY A 57 19.22 16.88 50.72
N GLU A 58 20.36 16.36 51.17
CA GLU A 58 20.42 15.40 52.29
C GLU A 58 19.83 15.98 53.59
N GLN A 59 20.01 17.28 53.86
CA GLN A 59 19.50 17.95 55.06
C GLN A 59 18.02 18.36 54.95
N ALA A 60 17.52 18.66 53.76
CA ALA A 60 16.12 19.02 53.50
C ALA A 60 15.19 17.80 53.43
N GLY A 61 15.75 16.59 53.27
CA GLY A 61 15.03 15.38 52.87
C GLY A 61 15.40 15.02 51.44
N SER A 62 16.01 13.85 51.24
CA SER A 62 16.70 13.49 49.99
C SER A 62 15.79 13.26 48.76
N THR A 63 14.49 13.51 48.89
CA THR A 63 13.47 13.45 47.83
C THR A 63 13.45 14.73 46.98
N ALA A 64 13.67 15.90 47.59
CA ALA A 64 13.53 17.18 46.88
C ALA A 64 14.68 17.51 45.92
N LEU A 65 15.89 17.00 46.15
CA LEU A 65 17.02 17.21 45.23
C LEU A 65 17.16 16.03 44.26
N GLN A 66 16.71 16.25 43.03
CA GLN A 66 16.79 15.25 41.94
C GLN A 66 18.17 15.18 41.29
N GLY A 67 19.01 16.20 41.48
CA GLY A 67 20.40 16.19 41.02
C GLY A 67 21.06 17.57 41.05
N ALA A 68 22.35 17.62 40.75
CA ALA A 68 23.08 18.87 40.53
C ALA A 68 24.16 18.70 39.45
N ALA A 69 24.36 19.74 38.64
CA ALA A 69 25.25 19.75 37.48
C ALA A 69 25.94 21.12 37.30
N THR A 70 26.74 21.26 36.25
CA THR A 70 27.33 22.52 35.80
C THR A 70 26.82 22.87 34.40
N ASP A 71 26.44 24.12 34.15
CA ASP A 71 26.02 24.57 32.81
C ASP A 71 27.19 24.96 31.89
N SER A 72 26.88 25.32 30.64
CA SER A 72 27.86 25.76 29.63
C SER A 72 28.59 27.06 29.97
N PHE A 73 28.17 27.78 31.01
CA PHE A 73 28.81 29.00 31.51
C PHE A 73 29.61 28.77 32.80
N GLY A 74 29.68 27.51 33.28
CA GLY A 74 30.40 27.14 34.51
C GLY A 74 29.59 27.33 35.79
N ARG A 75 28.29 27.70 35.70
CA ARG A 75 27.41 27.93 36.84
C ARG A 75 26.86 26.61 37.36
N THR A 76 26.54 26.54 38.64
CA THR A 76 25.93 25.34 39.22
C THR A 76 24.44 25.31 38.90
N VAL A 77 23.89 24.13 38.61
CA VAL A 77 22.46 23.92 38.39
C VAL A 77 21.96 22.88 39.37
N ALA A 78 20.89 23.19 40.10
CA ALA A 78 20.20 22.28 41.01
C ALA A 78 18.83 21.89 40.43
N PHE A 79 18.54 20.60 40.36
CA PHE A 79 17.27 20.06 39.89
C PHE A 79 16.40 19.74 41.12
N VAL A 80 15.26 20.40 41.26
CA VAL A 80 14.42 20.35 42.47
C VAL A 80 13.02 19.87 42.12
N ASP A 81 12.58 18.79 42.74
CA ASP A 81 11.19 18.32 42.66
C ASP A 81 10.29 19.17 43.57
N ASP A 82 9.26 19.77 42.98
CA ASP A 82 8.23 20.56 43.67
C ASP A 82 7.09 19.70 44.28
N SER A 83 7.04 18.40 44.02
CA SER A 83 6.00 17.51 44.53
C SER A 83 6.03 17.39 46.07
N ASP A 84 7.22 17.26 46.65
CA ASP A 84 7.46 17.46 48.10
C ASP A 84 7.65 18.95 48.40
N SER A 85 6.53 19.68 48.37
CA SER A 85 6.53 21.14 48.53
C SER A 85 7.20 21.65 49.81
N GLN A 86 7.32 20.83 50.87
CA GLN A 86 7.98 21.26 52.11
C GLN A 86 9.50 21.07 52.04
N ALA A 87 9.98 19.90 51.60
CA ALA A 87 11.41 19.69 51.39
C ALA A 87 11.97 20.60 50.27
N ALA A 88 11.19 20.85 49.20
CA ALA A 88 11.54 21.77 48.12
C ALA A 88 11.75 23.22 48.61
N GLN A 89 10.89 23.72 49.50
CA GLN A 89 11.03 25.04 50.11
C GLN A 89 12.25 25.13 51.04
N THR A 90 12.52 24.09 51.83
CA THR A 90 13.71 24.01 52.69
C THR A 90 15.01 23.97 51.85
N LEU A 91 15.02 23.22 50.75
CA LEU A 91 16.15 23.15 49.83
C LEU A 91 16.38 24.48 49.10
N ARG A 92 15.34 25.11 48.56
CA ARG A 92 15.45 26.42 47.87
C ARG A 92 15.94 27.52 48.79
N SER A 93 15.34 27.70 49.97
CA SER A 93 15.82 28.71 50.93
C SER A 93 17.29 28.51 51.34
N THR A 94 17.78 27.26 51.35
CA THR A 94 19.20 26.94 51.57
C THR A 94 20.08 27.29 50.37
N ILE A 95 19.57 27.18 49.13
CA ILE A 95 20.25 27.62 47.91
C ILE A 95 20.26 29.15 47.80
N ASP A 96 19.12 29.81 48.04
CA ASP A 96 18.96 31.27 48.01
C ASP A 96 19.90 31.96 49.01
N ALA A 97 20.02 31.41 50.23
CA ALA A 97 20.97 31.91 51.23
C ALA A 97 22.43 31.82 50.77
N ARG A 98 22.79 30.83 49.95
CA ARG A 98 24.15 30.69 49.38
C ARG A 98 24.36 31.63 48.20
N ASN A 99 23.35 31.81 47.35
CA ASN A 99 23.37 32.79 46.27
C ASN A 99 23.51 34.22 46.83
N ALA A 100 22.82 34.54 47.94
CA ALA A 100 22.98 35.80 48.67
C ALA A 100 24.39 36.00 49.27
N HIS A 101 25.18 34.94 49.42
CA HIS A 101 26.60 34.97 49.80
C HIS A 101 27.57 34.86 48.60
N GLY A 102 27.07 35.03 47.36
CA GLY A 102 27.89 35.11 46.15
C GLY A 102 28.13 33.78 45.42
N ALA A 103 27.35 32.74 45.71
CA ALA A 103 27.26 31.57 44.83
C ALA A 103 26.42 31.90 43.57
N ASP A 104 26.64 31.14 42.49
CA ASP A 104 25.79 31.14 41.30
C ASP A 104 25.23 29.73 41.09
N ILE A 105 24.12 29.45 41.79
CA ILE A 105 23.35 28.22 41.71
C ILE A 105 21.99 28.55 41.08
N GLN A 106 21.81 28.11 39.84
CA GLN A 106 20.54 28.16 39.12
C GLN A 106 19.64 27.00 39.58
N VAL A 107 18.34 27.24 39.72
CA VAL A 107 17.36 26.20 40.11
C VAL A 107 16.45 25.86 38.93
N LEU A 108 16.35 24.58 38.60
CA LEU A 108 15.38 24.04 37.66
C LEU A 108 14.32 23.24 38.42
N SER A 109 13.07 23.72 38.34
CA SER A 109 11.91 23.06 38.92
C SER A 109 11.46 21.85 38.11
N LEU A 110 11.10 20.78 38.80
CA LEU A 110 10.54 19.55 38.26
C LEU A 110 9.19 19.28 38.92
N SER A 111 8.25 18.69 38.17
CA SER A 111 6.90 18.37 38.64
C SER A 111 6.77 16.92 39.16
N GLY A 112 7.87 16.35 39.65
CA GLY A 112 8.01 14.95 40.07
C GLY A 112 9.44 14.43 39.99
N GLU A 113 9.64 13.20 40.44
CA GLU A 113 10.92 12.47 40.39
C GLU A 113 11.39 12.15 38.95
N LEU A 114 12.70 12.16 38.70
CA LEU A 114 13.29 11.80 37.40
C LEU A 114 13.53 10.28 37.29
N HIS A 115 12.58 9.56 36.70
CA HIS A 115 12.73 8.14 36.40
C HIS A 115 13.66 7.88 35.18
N SER A 116 14.33 6.72 35.17
CA SER A 116 15.26 6.33 34.11
C SER A 116 14.54 5.93 32.81
N ALA A 117 14.89 6.59 31.70
CA ALA A 117 14.30 6.34 30.38
C ALA A 117 14.87 5.09 29.70
N ALA A 118 14.50 3.90 30.20
CA ALA A 118 14.70 2.63 29.53
C ALA A 118 13.43 1.77 29.63
N ALA A 119 12.49 1.97 28.70
CA ALA A 119 11.30 1.13 28.56
C ALA A 119 11.68 -0.24 27.97
N ALA A 120 12.38 -1.06 28.75
CA ALA A 120 12.67 -2.46 28.41
C ALA A 120 11.35 -3.21 28.26
N ASP A 121 11.02 -3.61 27.03
CA ASP A 121 9.74 -4.21 26.69
C ASP A 121 9.53 -5.57 27.40
N LEU A 122 8.28 -5.86 27.77
CA LEU A 122 7.90 -7.12 28.40
C LEU A 122 7.83 -8.22 27.34
N VAL A 123 8.66 -9.26 27.50
CA VAL A 123 8.77 -10.40 26.58
C VAL A 123 8.53 -11.71 27.32
N GLY A 124 8.10 -12.74 26.58
CA GLY A 124 7.91 -14.08 27.11
C GLY A 124 9.21 -14.64 27.69
N GLY A 125 9.12 -15.32 28.83
CA GLY A 125 10.23 -15.85 29.60
C GLY A 125 10.81 -14.88 30.63
N ALA A 126 10.44 -13.59 30.61
CA ALA A 126 10.82 -12.62 31.63
C ALA A 126 10.17 -12.94 32.99
N GLY A 127 10.83 -12.62 34.09
CA GLY A 127 10.35 -12.96 35.43
C GLY A 127 9.26 -12.02 35.97
N THR A 128 8.30 -12.62 36.68
CA THR A 128 7.24 -11.91 37.42
C THR A 128 7.17 -12.40 38.87
N GLY A 129 6.48 -11.65 39.72
CA GLY A 129 6.09 -12.10 41.04
C GLY A 129 4.92 -11.33 41.62
N VAL A 130 4.40 -11.84 42.73
CA VAL A 130 3.35 -11.22 43.56
C VAL A 130 3.89 -11.06 44.97
N THR A 131 3.66 -9.88 45.56
CA THR A 131 3.88 -9.64 46.99
C THR A 131 2.57 -9.90 47.73
N LEU A 132 2.55 -10.86 48.65
CA LEU A 132 1.37 -11.22 49.43
C LEU A 132 1.22 -10.32 50.67
N PRO A 133 0.01 -10.22 51.28
CA PRO A 133 -0.24 -9.30 52.40
C PRO A 133 0.56 -9.56 53.68
N ASP A 134 1.17 -10.75 53.83
CA ASP A 134 2.04 -11.11 54.94
C ASP A 134 3.52 -10.73 54.70
N GLY A 135 3.84 -10.14 53.55
CA GLY A 135 5.19 -9.79 53.12
C GLY A 135 5.97 -10.96 52.50
N SER A 136 5.35 -12.13 52.34
CA SER A 136 5.87 -13.20 51.49
C SER A 136 5.60 -12.92 50.00
N GLY A 137 6.07 -13.79 49.13
CA GLY A 137 5.81 -13.70 47.71
C GLY A 137 6.34 -14.90 46.96
N TYR A 138 5.77 -15.16 45.79
CA TYR A 138 6.21 -16.19 44.85
C TYR A 138 6.57 -15.54 43.52
N MET A 139 7.29 -16.29 42.68
CA MET A 139 7.80 -15.82 41.39
C MET A 139 7.46 -16.83 40.30
N CYS A 140 7.09 -16.29 39.15
CA CYS A 140 6.78 -17.04 37.93
C CYS A 140 7.46 -16.35 36.74
N SER A 141 7.11 -16.78 35.53
CA SER A 141 7.53 -16.17 34.28
C SER A 141 6.31 -15.67 33.49
N VAL A 142 6.49 -14.57 32.76
CA VAL A 142 5.63 -14.19 31.64
C VAL A 142 5.65 -15.35 30.65
N GLY A 143 4.49 -15.86 30.25
CA GLY A 143 4.37 -16.79 29.14
C GLY A 143 4.50 -16.04 27.83
N PHE A 144 3.42 -15.38 27.44
CA PHE A 144 3.36 -14.64 26.19
C PHE A 144 2.65 -13.29 26.38
N PRO A 145 3.27 -12.17 25.98
CA PRO A 145 2.58 -10.94 25.65
C PRO A 145 1.31 -11.18 24.85
N ALA A 146 0.27 -10.41 25.18
CA ALA A 146 -1.11 -10.70 24.79
C ALA A 146 -1.96 -9.43 24.68
N TRP A 147 -3.18 -9.63 24.22
CA TRP A 147 -4.25 -8.64 24.23
C TRP A 147 -5.41 -9.14 25.07
N SER A 148 -6.03 -8.24 25.82
CA SER A 148 -7.35 -8.49 26.40
C SER A 148 -8.44 -8.44 25.32
N LYS A 149 -9.65 -8.89 25.67
CA LYS A 149 -10.83 -8.88 24.78
C LYS A 149 -11.21 -7.49 24.23
N SER A 150 -10.68 -6.41 24.80
CA SER A 150 -10.85 -5.02 24.37
C SER A 150 -9.60 -4.41 23.72
N GLY A 151 -8.61 -5.24 23.36
CA GLY A 151 -7.38 -4.80 22.70
C GLY A 151 -6.44 -4.01 23.60
N GLN A 152 -6.54 -4.17 24.93
CA GLN A 152 -5.55 -3.59 25.86
C GLN A 152 -4.37 -4.55 26.04
N PRO A 153 -3.15 -4.04 26.25
CA PRO A 153 -1.98 -4.89 26.46
C PRO A 153 -2.14 -5.78 27.70
N ALA A 154 -1.76 -7.04 27.56
CA ALA A 154 -1.83 -8.08 28.59
C ALA A 154 -0.63 -9.04 28.48
N PHE A 155 -0.55 -10.04 29.35
CA PHE A 155 0.23 -11.25 29.08
C PHE A 155 -0.44 -12.51 29.64
N ILE A 156 -0.21 -13.64 28.97
CA ILE A 156 -0.58 -14.99 29.40
C ILE A 156 0.52 -15.60 30.26
N SER A 157 0.16 -16.34 31.29
CA SER A 157 1.04 -17.15 32.14
C SER A 157 0.27 -18.39 32.65
N ALA A 158 0.79 -19.13 33.63
CA ALA A 158 0.06 -20.24 34.25
C ALA A 158 -0.98 -19.73 35.26
N GLY A 159 -2.04 -20.50 35.49
CA GLY A 159 -3.10 -20.19 36.45
C GLY A 159 -2.64 -20.35 37.90
N HIS A 160 -1.88 -21.40 38.20
CA HIS A 160 -1.37 -21.63 39.57
C HIS A 160 -0.47 -20.49 40.08
N CYS A 161 0.11 -19.69 39.18
CA CYS A 161 0.84 -18.47 39.52
C CYS A 161 -0.03 -17.36 40.13
N TYR A 162 -1.36 -17.39 40.01
CA TYR A 162 -2.23 -16.32 40.54
C TYR A 162 -3.54 -16.82 41.18
N ALA A 163 -3.83 -18.13 41.14
CA ALA A 163 -5.01 -18.75 41.77
C ALA A 163 -5.16 -18.48 43.29
N SER A 164 -4.08 -18.07 43.99
CA SER A 164 -4.16 -17.68 45.40
C SER A 164 -4.74 -16.28 45.64
N ASP A 165 -4.67 -15.38 44.65
CA ASP A 165 -5.23 -14.03 44.71
C ASP A 165 -5.52 -13.50 43.28
N HIS A 166 -6.77 -13.59 42.88
CA HIS A 166 -7.26 -13.15 41.57
C HIS A 166 -7.29 -11.63 41.41
N THR A 167 -6.89 -10.88 42.44
CA THR A 167 -6.79 -9.41 42.45
C THR A 167 -5.35 -8.90 42.60
N ALA A 168 -4.39 -9.82 42.67
CA ALA A 168 -2.98 -9.56 42.91
C ALA A 168 -2.40 -8.49 41.98
N GLU A 169 -1.54 -7.64 42.55
CA GLU A 169 -0.73 -6.71 41.77
C GLU A 169 0.57 -7.42 41.36
N VAL A 170 0.81 -7.52 40.05
CA VAL A 170 1.90 -8.31 39.49
C VAL A 170 3.08 -7.41 39.15
N TRP A 171 4.27 -7.81 39.61
CA TRP A 171 5.52 -7.06 39.47
C TRP A 171 6.51 -7.79 38.57
N ARG A 172 7.36 -7.02 37.88
CA ARG A 172 8.51 -7.50 37.10
C ARG A 172 9.71 -7.72 38.01
N THR A 173 10.34 -8.89 37.94
CA THR A 173 11.62 -9.13 38.61
C THR A 173 12.78 -8.60 37.77
N LYS A 174 13.90 -8.31 38.42
CA LYS A 174 15.08 -7.72 37.78
C LYS A 174 15.92 -8.76 37.01
N PRO A 175 16.01 -8.66 35.66
CA PRO A 175 16.67 -9.70 34.86
C PRO A 175 18.14 -9.96 35.25
N SER A 176 18.90 -8.91 35.60
CA SER A 176 20.30 -9.01 36.00
C SER A 176 20.53 -9.56 37.42
N SER A 177 19.47 -9.92 38.14
CA SER A 177 19.51 -10.55 39.47
C SER A 177 18.66 -11.83 39.56
N ASP A 178 17.94 -12.17 38.50
CA ASP A 178 17.20 -13.42 38.33
C ASP A 178 18.16 -14.58 37.99
N THR A 179 17.84 -15.80 38.44
CA THR A 179 18.75 -16.96 38.38
C THR A 179 19.16 -17.35 36.96
N ALA A 180 18.27 -17.15 35.97
CA ALA A 180 18.56 -17.38 34.55
C ALA A 180 19.73 -16.54 33.99
N SER A 181 20.08 -15.41 34.61
CA SER A 181 21.25 -14.60 34.24
C SER A 181 22.58 -15.14 34.77
N GLY A 182 22.56 -16.19 35.58
CA GLY A 182 23.74 -16.77 36.24
C GLY A 182 24.24 -16.01 37.46
N THR A 183 23.64 -14.86 37.81
CA THR A 183 24.02 -14.05 39.00
C THR A 183 23.15 -14.34 40.22
N GLY A 184 21.93 -14.83 40.00
CA GLY A 184 20.85 -14.81 40.99
C GLY A 184 21.01 -15.79 42.16
N LYS A 185 20.72 -15.29 43.36
CA LYS A 185 20.60 -16.11 44.60
C LYS A 185 19.16 -16.56 44.89
N GLY A 186 18.30 -16.60 43.88
CA GLY A 186 16.88 -16.92 44.04
C GLY A 186 16.06 -15.87 44.81
N LEU A 187 16.57 -14.64 44.96
CA LEU A 187 15.85 -13.54 45.61
C LEU A 187 14.74 -12.98 44.72
N TYR A 188 13.73 -12.38 45.36
CA TYR A 188 12.70 -11.55 44.73
C TYR A 188 13.17 -10.09 44.78
N ASP A 189 13.52 -9.54 43.61
CA ASP A 189 13.93 -8.14 43.42
C ASP A 189 12.93 -7.46 42.45
N PRO A 190 11.75 -7.02 42.93
CA PRO A 190 10.72 -6.39 42.11
C PRO A 190 11.13 -4.97 41.75
N ILE A 191 11.23 -4.69 40.44
CA ILE A 191 11.71 -3.38 39.93
C ILE A 191 10.59 -2.49 39.36
N GLU A 192 9.48 -3.07 38.93
CA GLU A 192 8.39 -2.32 38.32
C GLU A 192 7.06 -3.07 38.43
N LYS A 193 5.98 -2.35 38.67
CA LYS A 193 4.61 -2.90 38.65
C LYS A 193 4.15 -3.07 37.19
N ILE A 194 3.72 -4.26 36.82
CA ILE A 194 3.20 -4.55 35.47
C ILE A 194 1.71 -4.23 35.40
N GLY A 195 0.93 -4.73 36.36
CA GLY A 195 -0.53 -4.57 36.36
C GLY A 195 -1.25 -5.51 37.31
N LYS A 196 -2.36 -6.10 36.87
CA LYS A 196 -3.27 -6.90 37.70
C LYS A 196 -3.77 -8.14 36.98
N VAL A 197 -4.07 -9.19 37.76
CA VAL A 197 -4.71 -10.41 37.24
C VAL A 197 -6.10 -10.05 36.67
N GLY A 198 -6.32 -10.37 35.40
CA GLY A 198 -7.58 -10.16 34.68
C GLY A 198 -8.34 -11.46 34.37
N PHE A 199 -7.64 -12.60 34.38
CA PHE A 199 -8.19 -13.95 34.38
C PHE A 199 -7.20 -14.92 35.07
N THR A 200 -7.70 -15.93 35.77
CA THR A 200 -6.90 -17.10 36.18
C THR A 200 -7.80 -18.32 36.28
N GLN A 201 -7.23 -19.50 36.00
CA GLN A 201 -7.81 -20.79 36.31
C GLN A 201 -6.72 -21.87 36.41
N PHE A 202 -6.65 -22.54 37.56
CA PHE A 202 -5.82 -23.72 37.80
C PHE A 202 -6.69 -24.95 38.13
N GLY A 203 -6.62 -25.97 37.29
CA GLY A 203 -7.57 -27.08 37.31
C GLY A 203 -8.85 -26.76 36.54
N GLY A 204 -9.97 -27.27 37.02
CA GLY A 204 -11.30 -26.96 36.49
C GLY A 204 -11.77 -25.54 36.81
N PRO A 205 -12.94 -25.11 36.28
CA PRO A 205 -13.45 -23.76 36.45
C PRO A 205 -13.54 -23.31 37.90
N GLY A 206 -13.20 -22.05 38.16
CA GLY A 206 -13.15 -21.48 39.51
C GLY A 206 -12.09 -22.12 40.41
N ASP A 207 -10.94 -22.44 39.81
CA ASP A 207 -9.74 -22.97 40.47
C ASP A 207 -10.06 -24.22 41.31
N SER A 208 -10.91 -25.06 40.72
CA SER A 208 -11.34 -26.32 41.29
C SER A 208 -10.44 -27.46 40.83
N ARG A 209 -10.38 -28.55 41.58
CA ARG A 209 -9.52 -29.72 41.30
C ARG A 209 -9.54 -30.24 39.85
N GLY A 210 -10.66 -30.08 39.14
CA GLY A 210 -10.83 -30.66 37.81
C GLY A 210 -10.84 -32.19 37.82
N ALA A 211 -10.68 -32.81 36.65
CA ALA A 211 -10.63 -34.25 36.48
C ALA A 211 -9.73 -34.66 35.29
N ASP A 212 -9.22 -35.90 35.34
CA ASP A 212 -8.68 -36.56 34.16
C ASP A 212 -9.77 -36.71 33.09
N GLY A 213 -9.43 -36.49 31.83
CA GLY A 213 -10.37 -36.46 30.70
C GLY A 213 -11.25 -35.20 30.59
N ASP A 214 -11.31 -34.32 31.59
CA ASP A 214 -12.10 -33.10 31.52
C ASP A 214 -11.37 -31.98 30.75
N LYS A 215 -11.92 -31.58 29.60
CA LYS A 215 -11.34 -30.52 28.77
C LYS A 215 -11.36 -29.13 29.41
N ALA A 216 -12.17 -28.91 30.46
CA ALA A 216 -12.17 -27.67 31.22
C ALA A 216 -11.07 -27.63 32.31
N SER A 217 -10.33 -28.71 32.53
CA SER A 217 -9.23 -28.80 33.50
C SER A 217 -7.91 -28.33 32.86
N ILE A 218 -7.50 -27.09 33.13
CA ILE A 218 -6.40 -26.36 32.46
C ILE A 218 -5.54 -25.56 33.47
N ASP A 219 -4.48 -24.90 33.02
CA ASP A 219 -3.62 -24.06 33.85
C ASP A 219 -3.20 -22.80 33.08
N ILE A 220 -3.99 -21.74 33.18
CA ILE A 220 -3.76 -20.49 32.46
C ILE A 220 -4.21 -19.26 33.26
N SER A 221 -3.46 -18.18 33.13
CA SER A 221 -3.85 -16.84 33.58
C SER A 221 -3.64 -15.81 32.48
N ALA A 222 -4.33 -14.69 32.62
CA ALA A 222 -4.07 -13.47 31.89
C ALA A 222 -3.95 -12.29 32.87
N VAL A 223 -2.90 -11.49 32.71
CA VAL A 223 -2.61 -10.30 33.52
C VAL A 223 -2.73 -9.08 32.60
N ASP A 224 -3.65 -8.17 32.93
CA ASP A 224 -3.78 -6.88 32.25
C ASP A 224 -2.59 -5.99 32.60
N VAL A 225 -1.91 -5.44 31.59
CA VAL A 225 -0.73 -4.57 31.76
C VAL A 225 -1.23 -3.13 31.93
N THR A 226 -1.50 -2.75 33.18
CA THR A 226 -2.07 -1.44 33.52
C THR A 226 -1.02 -0.33 33.68
N ASN A 227 0.28 -0.66 33.67
CA ASN A 227 1.35 0.34 33.67
C ASN A 227 1.75 0.70 32.23
N PRO A 228 1.54 1.95 31.76
CA PRO A 228 1.84 2.36 30.39
C PRO A 228 3.35 2.48 30.07
N ALA A 229 4.24 2.42 31.07
CA ALA A 229 5.68 2.31 30.85
C ALA A 229 6.09 0.90 30.39
N VAL A 230 5.34 -0.13 30.82
CA VAL A 230 5.56 -1.53 30.41
C VAL A 230 4.90 -1.76 29.05
N LYS A 231 5.72 -2.06 28.04
CA LYS A 231 5.28 -2.33 26.67
C LYS A 231 5.47 -3.80 26.34
N PRO A 232 4.40 -4.61 26.18
CA PRO A 232 4.57 -6.00 25.78
C PRO A 232 4.98 -6.13 24.31
N ARG A 233 5.94 -7.01 23.99
CA ARG A 233 6.35 -7.34 22.62
C ARG A 233 6.13 -8.83 22.31
N PRO A 234 5.61 -9.19 21.12
CA PRO A 234 5.37 -10.59 20.74
C PRO A 234 6.67 -11.36 20.44
N ALA A 235 7.44 -11.65 21.48
CA ALA A 235 8.72 -12.34 21.42
C ALA A 235 9.02 -13.06 22.74
N VAL A 236 9.92 -14.04 22.69
CA VAL A 236 10.43 -14.83 23.82
C VAL A 236 11.92 -14.54 23.98
N THR A 237 12.34 -14.10 25.17
CA THR A 237 13.76 -13.78 25.43
C THR A 237 14.65 -15.02 25.41
N ASP A 238 15.89 -14.84 24.96
CA ASP A 238 16.96 -15.84 25.07
C ASP A 238 17.82 -15.69 26.33
N TRP A 239 17.51 -14.71 27.20
CA TRP A 239 18.24 -14.35 28.42
C TRP A 239 19.68 -13.83 28.24
N THR A 240 20.22 -13.77 27.01
CA THR A 240 21.61 -13.29 26.77
C THR A 240 21.80 -11.81 27.14
N THR A 241 20.75 -10.99 27.04
CA THR A 241 20.77 -9.57 27.39
C THR A 241 20.38 -9.26 28.84
N ALA A 242 20.12 -10.27 29.68
CA ALA A 242 19.63 -10.07 31.05
C ALA A 242 20.51 -9.12 31.89
N ALA A 243 21.82 -9.10 31.65
CA ALA A 243 22.77 -8.21 32.33
C ALA A 243 22.52 -6.71 32.09
N SER A 244 21.90 -6.29 30.97
CA SER A 244 21.51 -4.89 30.73
C SER A 244 20.20 -4.49 31.41
N GLY A 245 19.42 -5.47 31.88
CA GLY A 245 18.03 -5.29 32.31
C GLY A 245 16.99 -5.33 31.18
N ASP A 246 17.41 -5.33 29.90
CA ASP A 246 16.51 -5.40 28.75
C ASP A 246 16.53 -6.77 28.07
N LEU A 247 15.61 -7.64 28.49
CA LEU A 247 15.37 -8.96 27.90
C LEU A 247 14.78 -8.90 26.48
N SER A 248 14.28 -7.75 26.03
CA SER A 248 13.72 -7.59 24.68
C SER A 248 14.79 -7.32 23.61
N ALA A 249 15.98 -6.86 24.02
CA ALA A 249 17.12 -6.62 23.13
C ALA A 249 17.68 -7.89 22.46
N SER A 250 17.40 -9.08 23.00
CA SER A 250 17.61 -10.37 22.31
C SER A 250 16.47 -11.34 22.62
N ALA A 251 15.56 -11.47 21.66
CA ALA A 251 14.35 -12.28 21.78
C ALA A 251 13.92 -12.83 20.41
N THR A 252 13.41 -14.06 20.40
CA THR A 252 12.82 -14.69 19.19
C THR A 252 11.36 -14.28 19.07
N ALA A 253 10.97 -13.71 17.93
CA ALA A 253 9.59 -13.30 17.69
C ALA A 253 8.61 -14.49 17.68
N VAL A 254 7.39 -14.25 18.16
CA VAL A 254 6.26 -15.19 18.10
C VAL A 254 5.34 -14.75 16.97
N LYS A 255 5.10 -15.59 15.96
CA LYS A 255 4.31 -15.25 14.76
C LYS A 255 2.99 -16.01 14.62
N SER A 256 2.78 -17.04 15.44
CA SER A 256 1.55 -17.85 15.42
C SER A 256 1.34 -18.59 16.75
N VAL A 257 0.13 -19.14 16.92
CA VAL A 257 -0.28 -20.00 18.05
C VAL A 257 -0.79 -21.33 17.48
N GLY A 258 -0.54 -22.47 18.14
CA GLY A 258 -1.14 -23.74 17.69
C GLY A 258 -0.86 -24.96 18.57
N ALA A 259 -1.60 -26.05 18.34
CA ALA A 259 -1.40 -27.34 19.01
C ALA A 259 -0.01 -27.93 18.71
N ILE A 260 0.67 -28.51 19.73
CA ILE A 260 2.06 -28.96 19.62
C ILE A 260 2.29 -29.99 18.50
N ASP A 261 3.38 -29.82 17.73
CA ASP A 261 3.78 -30.75 16.65
C ASP A 261 4.80 -31.76 17.20
N PRO A 262 4.50 -33.06 17.27
CA PRO A 262 5.43 -34.07 17.80
C PRO A 262 6.72 -34.23 16.96
N SER A 263 6.73 -33.77 15.70
CA SER A 263 7.88 -33.88 14.81
C SER A 263 8.94 -32.77 15.00
N LYS A 264 8.70 -31.79 15.88
CA LYS A 264 9.58 -30.62 16.04
C LYS A 264 10.20 -30.53 17.44
N PRO A 265 11.48 -30.12 17.54
CA PRO A 265 12.06 -29.78 18.82
C PRO A 265 11.33 -28.57 19.41
N VAL A 266 11.29 -28.52 20.74
CA VAL A 266 10.74 -27.40 21.50
C VAL A 266 11.86 -26.55 22.10
N LYS A 267 11.56 -25.27 22.29
CA LYS A 267 12.30 -24.41 23.23
C LYS A 267 11.34 -23.94 24.31
N ARG A 268 11.83 -23.73 25.53
CA ARG A 268 11.10 -23.00 26.55
C ARG A 268 12.01 -22.04 27.31
N SER A 269 11.48 -20.88 27.70
CA SER A 269 12.20 -19.80 28.38
C SER A 269 11.59 -19.54 29.75
N GLY A 270 12.37 -19.06 30.71
CA GLY A 270 11.87 -18.81 32.07
C GLY A 270 12.92 -18.20 33.01
N ARG A 271 12.42 -17.58 34.08
CA ARG A 271 13.18 -16.79 35.06
C ARG A 271 14.29 -17.55 35.78
N THR A 272 14.11 -18.84 36.01
CA THR A 272 15.01 -19.61 36.89
C THR A 272 16.12 -20.30 36.10
N THR A 273 15.83 -20.81 34.90
CA THR A 273 16.79 -21.60 34.11
C THR A 273 17.10 -21.08 32.71
N GLY A 274 16.56 -19.90 32.34
CA GLY A 274 16.80 -19.30 31.03
C GLY A 274 16.13 -20.09 29.91
N VAL A 275 16.74 -20.14 28.73
CA VAL A 275 16.27 -21.00 27.64
C VAL A 275 16.87 -22.40 27.73
N THR A 276 16.01 -23.41 27.64
CA THR A 276 16.42 -24.79 27.30
C THR A 276 15.71 -25.29 26.04
N THR A 277 16.30 -26.32 25.45
CA THR A 277 15.78 -27.02 24.28
C THR A 277 15.50 -28.48 24.65
N GLY A 278 14.55 -29.10 23.97
CA GLY A 278 14.24 -30.51 24.09
C GLY A 278 13.29 -30.97 23.00
N ASP A 279 12.65 -32.11 23.21
CA ASP A 279 11.67 -32.70 22.31
C ASP A 279 10.33 -32.90 23.04
N VAL A 280 9.29 -33.23 22.28
CA VAL A 280 8.02 -33.72 22.86
C VAL A 280 8.29 -35.08 23.50
N THR A 281 7.90 -35.23 24.77
CA THR A 281 8.13 -36.46 25.56
C THR A 281 7.48 -37.66 24.89
N ARG A 282 8.18 -38.79 24.90
CA ARG A 282 7.68 -40.07 24.43
C ARG A 282 7.41 -41.06 25.56
N THR A 283 6.45 -41.94 25.34
CA THR A 283 6.19 -43.15 26.12
C THR A 283 7.23 -44.23 25.80
N GLY A 284 7.26 -45.32 26.58
CA GLY A 284 8.24 -46.41 26.42
C GLY A 284 8.12 -47.21 25.11
N ASP A 285 6.98 -47.16 24.45
CA ASP A 285 6.72 -47.68 23.10
C ASP A 285 6.97 -46.65 21.98
N GLY A 286 7.36 -45.42 22.34
CA GLY A 286 7.79 -44.36 21.42
C GLY A 286 6.70 -43.39 20.95
N ALA A 287 5.46 -43.55 21.40
CA ALA A 287 4.37 -42.61 21.10
C ALA A 287 4.56 -41.27 21.83
N TYR A 288 4.10 -40.17 21.24
CA TYR A 288 4.31 -38.82 21.78
C TYR A 288 3.17 -38.35 22.68
N ILE A 289 3.49 -37.64 23.76
CA ILE A 289 2.50 -37.09 24.71
C ILE A 289 2.13 -35.66 24.30
N THR A 290 1.19 -35.52 23.36
CA THR A 290 0.75 -34.24 22.77
C THR A 290 -0.57 -33.69 23.30
N ASP A 291 -1.38 -34.53 23.97
CA ASP A 291 -2.60 -34.17 24.70
C ASP A 291 -2.76 -35.20 25.84
N GLY A 292 -3.44 -34.83 26.92
CA GLY A 292 -3.53 -35.61 28.16
C GLY A 292 -3.64 -34.72 29.38
N TRP A 293 -3.69 -35.31 30.59
CA TRP A 293 -3.86 -34.60 31.85
C TRP A 293 -2.77 -34.97 32.86
N MET A 294 -2.15 -33.97 33.48
CA MET A 294 -1.22 -34.15 34.60
C MET A 294 -1.87 -33.69 35.90
N LEU A 295 -1.64 -34.39 37.01
CA LEU A 295 -2.05 -33.93 38.34
C LEU A 295 -0.93 -33.06 38.94
N VAL A 296 -1.14 -31.75 38.95
CA VAL A 296 -0.21 -30.71 39.41
C VAL A 296 -0.78 -30.11 40.70
N ASP A 297 -0.06 -30.20 41.82
CA ASP A 297 -0.51 -29.70 43.14
C ASP A 297 -1.99 -29.96 43.44
N ASN A 298 -2.40 -31.22 43.22
CA ASN A 298 -3.76 -31.75 43.39
C ASN A 298 -4.84 -31.22 42.42
N HIS A 299 -4.46 -30.53 41.33
CA HIS A 299 -5.33 -30.05 40.26
C HIS A 299 -4.98 -30.72 38.92
N PHE A 300 -5.96 -31.08 38.11
CA PHE A 300 -5.71 -31.68 36.78
C PHE A 300 -5.46 -30.61 35.72
N VAL A 301 -4.40 -30.76 34.93
CA VAL A 301 -4.00 -29.80 33.89
C VAL A 301 -3.88 -30.50 32.54
N ARG A 302 -4.73 -30.12 31.60
CA ARG A 302 -4.67 -30.58 30.21
C ARG A 302 -3.49 -29.97 29.47
N GLY A 303 -2.71 -30.80 28.80
CA GLY A 303 -1.43 -30.37 28.24
C GLY A 303 -0.64 -31.47 27.56
N PHE A 304 0.66 -31.23 27.44
CA PHE A 304 1.61 -32.09 26.75
C PHE A 304 2.93 -32.20 27.54
N GLY A 305 3.69 -33.28 27.31
CA GLY A 305 5.00 -33.47 27.93
C GLY A 305 6.15 -33.01 27.03
N ILE A 306 7.17 -32.37 27.60
CA ILE A 306 8.44 -32.07 26.91
C ILE A 306 9.68 -32.42 27.78
N SER A 307 10.80 -32.71 27.12
CA SER A 307 12.10 -32.98 27.78
C SER A 307 12.96 -31.73 28.05
N ALA A 308 12.50 -30.55 27.64
CA ALA A 308 13.20 -29.29 27.90
C ALA A 308 13.11 -28.91 29.40
N LYS A 309 14.20 -29.15 30.16
CA LYS A 309 14.27 -28.94 31.62
C LYS A 309 13.74 -27.56 32.03
N ALA A 310 12.83 -27.52 32.99
CA ALA A 310 12.46 -26.33 33.76
C ALA A 310 12.73 -26.56 35.26
N ASP A 311 12.63 -25.50 36.06
CA ASP A 311 12.82 -25.50 37.52
C ASP A 311 11.87 -24.48 38.18
N HIS A 312 11.79 -24.46 39.52
CA HIS A 312 10.80 -23.64 40.23
C HIS A 312 10.95 -22.14 39.89
N GLY A 313 9.86 -21.50 39.44
CA GLY A 313 9.84 -20.11 38.96
C GLY A 313 9.91 -19.94 37.43
N ASP A 314 10.20 -21.01 36.68
CA ASP A 314 9.94 -21.06 35.24
C ASP A 314 8.43 -21.24 34.92
N SER A 315 7.61 -21.54 35.94
CA SER A 315 6.14 -21.61 35.88
C SER A 315 5.54 -20.44 35.11
N GLY A 316 4.60 -20.75 34.21
CA GLY A 316 3.99 -19.81 33.30
C GLY A 316 4.84 -19.41 32.09
N GLY A 317 6.13 -19.75 32.05
CA GLY A 317 7.04 -19.39 30.96
C GLY A 317 6.68 -20.03 29.61
N PRO A 318 7.04 -19.41 28.47
CA PRO A 318 6.63 -19.83 27.15
C PRO A 318 7.28 -21.14 26.73
N ILE A 319 6.49 -21.97 26.05
CA ILE A 319 6.94 -23.12 25.26
C ILE A 319 6.62 -22.83 23.79
N VAL A 320 7.66 -22.90 22.94
CA VAL A 320 7.59 -22.56 21.51
C VAL A 320 8.20 -23.65 20.62
N GLN A 321 7.73 -23.69 19.38
CA GLN A 321 8.30 -24.49 18.30
C GLN A 321 8.58 -23.59 17.10
N GLY A 322 9.85 -23.24 16.87
CA GLY A 322 10.21 -22.16 15.95
C GLY A 322 9.70 -20.81 16.47
N ASP A 323 8.89 -20.13 15.67
CA ASP A 323 8.20 -18.88 15.97
C ASP A 323 6.76 -19.09 16.50
N ARG A 324 6.35 -20.33 16.76
CA ARG A 324 4.98 -20.66 17.17
C ARG A 324 4.86 -20.91 18.67
N ALA A 325 3.95 -20.21 19.33
CA ALA A 325 3.54 -20.48 20.71
C ALA A 325 2.67 -21.75 20.79
N VAL A 326 3.00 -22.66 21.71
CA VAL A 326 2.27 -23.94 21.87
C VAL A 326 1.71 -24.17 23.28
N GLY A 327 2.38 -23.68 24.32
CA GLY A 327 1.94 -23.86 25.71
C GLY A 327 2.72 -22.99 26.69
N VAL A 328 2.30 -23.00 27.96
CA VAL A 328 3.03 -22.42 29.09
C VAL A 328 3.49 -23.49 30.06
N VAL A 329 4.63 -23.31 30.73
CA VAL A 329 5.15 -24.25 31.73
C VAL A 329 4.17 -24.34 32.90
N SER A 330 3.62 -25.53 33.13
CA SER A 330 2.66 -25.81 34.21
C SER A 330 3.29 -26.61 35.35
N ALA A 331 4.04 -27.67 35.03
CA ALA A 331 4.67 -28.52 36.04
C ALA A 331 6.08 -28.96 35.63
N ILE A 332 6.85 -29.41 36.61
CA ILE A 332 8.24 -29.85 36.48
C ILE A 332 8.47 -31.17 37.21
N GLY A 333 9.38 -31.99 36.71
CA GLY A 333 9.74 -33.27 37.27
C GLY A 333 10.83 -33.97 36.46
N ASN A 334 11.05 -35.25 36.75
CA ASN A 334 11.96 -36.10 35.98
C ASN A 334 11.33 -37.50 35.82
N LEU A 335 11.63 -38.17 34.71
CA LEU A 335 11.35 -39.59 34.52
C LEU A 335 12.30 -40.44 35.37
N SER A 336 11.99 -41.73 35.53
CA SER A 336 12.77 -42.67 36.36
C SER A 336 14.20 -42.94 35.89
N ASP A 337 14.54 -42.54 34.67
CA ASP A 337 15.90 -42.60 34.11
C ASP A 337 16.70 -41.30 34.30
N GLY A 338 16.10 -40.27 34.91
CA GLY A 338 16.70 -38.95 35.09
C GLY A 338 16.46 -37.96 33.94
N THR A 339 15.72 -38.35 32.89
CA THR A 339 15.30 -37.43 31.82
C THR A 339 14.35 -36.38 32.40
N PRO A 340 14.58 -35.07 32.18
CA PRO A 340 13.65 -34.04 32.63
C PRO A 340 12.26 -34.21 32.02
N LEU A 341 11.22 -33.92 32.79
CA LEU A 341 9.85 -33.82 32.31
C LEU A 341 9.28 -32.46 32.72
N THR A 342 9.01 -31.62 31.73
CA THR A 342 8.24 -30.39 31.90
C THR A 342 6.85 -30.62 31.31
N TRP A 343 5.80 -30.28 32.05
CA TRP A 343 4.42 -30.29 31.54
C TRP A 343 4.08 -28.91 30.99
N GLY A 344 3.60 -28.85 29.75
CA GLY A 344 3.09 -27.63 29.14
C GLY A 344 1.57 -27.63 29.11
N ALA A 345 0.94 -26.64 29.75
CA ALA A 345 -0.49 -26.40 29.55
C ALA A 345 -0.75 -25.95 28.11
N SER A 346 -1.70 -26.58 27.41
CA SER A 346 -1.94 -26.33 25.99
C SER A 346 -2.58 -24.96 25.76
N LEU A 347 -1.91 -24.08 25.00
CA LEU A 347 -2.46 -22.73 24.73
C LEU A 347 -3.78 -22.80 23.95
N VAL A 348 -3.87 -23.66 22.93
CA VAL A 348 -5.07 -23.73 22.07
C VAL A 348 -6.31 -24.27 22.81
N ASP A 349 -6.11 -25.08 23.84
CA ASP A 349 -7.19 -25.62 24.66
C ASP A 349 -7.53 -24.70 25.85
N SER A 350 -6.55 -23.93 26.35
CA SER A 350 -6.71 -23.08 27.54
C SER A 350 -7.14 -21.64 27.22
N LEU A 351 -6.67 -21.05 26.11
CA LEU A 351 -7.06 -19.69 25.70
C LEU A 351 -8.57 -19.46 25.57
N PRO A 352 -9.40 -20.40 25.06
CA PRO A 352 -10.85 -20.23 24.98
C PRO A 352 -11.54 -19.96 26.33
N ALA A 353 -10.99 -20.48 27.44
CA ALA A 353 -11.55 -20.27 28.78
C ALA A 353 -11.40 -18.82 29.28
N THR A 354 -10.40 -18.09 28.78
CA THR A 354 -10.04 -16.73 29.26
C THR A 354 -11.12 -15.65 29.01
N GLY A 355 -12.18 -15.97 28.27
CA GLY A 355 -13.22 -15.00 27.90
C GLY A 355 -12.80 -13.97 26.86
N GLY A 356 -11.74 -14.25 26.09
CA GLY A 356 -11.34 -13.48 24.91
C GLY A 356 -9.95 -12.85 24.94
N TYR A 357 -9.03 -13.31 25.79
CA TYR A 357 -7.62 -12.93 25.65
C TYR A 357 -6.96 -13.69 24.49
N THR A 358 -6.04 -13.03 23.78
CA THR A 358 -5.29 -13.61 22.66
C THR A 358 -3.81 -13.33 22.83
N VAL A 359 -2.96 -14.33 22.64
CA VAL A 359 -1.50 -14.13 22.52
C VAL A 359 -1.22 -13.15 21.38
N SER A 360 -0.37 -12.16 21.64
CA SER A 360 0.11 -11.18 20.67
C SER A 360 1.15 -11.84 19.76
N VAL A 361 1.06 -11.58 18.46
CA VAL A 361 1.98 -12.09 17.44
C VAL A 361 2.62 -10.98 16.62
N GLN A 362 3.88 -11.16 16.22
CA GLN A 362 4.54 -10.31 15.25
C GLN A 362 3.92 -10.58 13.87
N VAL A 363 3.18 -9.60 13.37
CA VAL A 363 2.70 -9.58 11.98
C VAL A 363 3.81 -9.05 11.07
N ASP A 364 4.17 -9.81 10.05
CA ASP A 364 5.18 -9.36 9.07
C ASP A 364 4.69 -8.16 8.24
N THR A 365 5.54 -7.14 8.08
CA THR A 365 5.28 -5.97 7.23
C THR A 365 5.02 -6.42 5.79
N PRO A 366 3.88 -6.06 5.17
CA PRO A 366 3.58 -6.44 3.80
C PRO A 366 4.52 -5.74 2.82
N LYS A 367 4.66 -6.30 1.62
CA LYS A 367 5.44 -5.73 0.53
C LYS A 367 4.53 -5.46 -0.65
N ILE A 368 4.67 -4.30 -1.28
CA ILE A 368 4.11 -4.05 -2.62
C ILE A 368 5.13 -4.59 -3.64
N THR A 369 4.64 -5.26 -4.69
CA THR A 369 5.46 -5.91 -5.72
C THR A 369 5.05 -5.59 -7.15
N SER A 370 3.86 -5.02 -7.38
CA SER A 370 3.41 -4.56 -8.71
C SER A 370 4.18 -3.36 -9.26
N VAL A 371 4.82 -2.58 -8.39
CA VAL A 371 5.46 -1.30 -8.71
C VAL A 371 6.56 -0.98 -7.71
N ALA A 372 7.62 -0.30 -8.15
CA ALA A 372 8.69 0.21 -7.29
C ALA A 372 8.39 1.65 -6.82
N ASP A 373 9.11 2.12 -5.81
CA ASP A 373 9.02 3.53 -5.37
C ASP A 373 9.48 4.49 -6.50
N GLY A 374 8.72 5.57 -6.68
CA GLY A 374 8.83 6.48 -7.83
C GLY A 374 8.27 5.93 -9.15
N GLY A 375 7.67 4.73 -9.15
CA GLY A 375 7.20 4.04 -10.36
C GLY A 375 5.91 4.60 -10.97
N THR A 376 5.76 4.45 -12.27
CA THR A 376 4.56 4.87 -13.02
C THR A 376 3.54 3.72 -13.14
N ILE A 377 2.26 4.02 -12.98
CA ILE A 377 1.13 3.09 -13.20
C ILE A 377 0.03 3.72 -14.06
N GLY A 378 -0.81 2.89 -14.68
CA GLY A 378 -2.04 3.35 -15.32
C GLY A 378 -3.15 3.61 -14.30
N SER A 379 -4.06 4.54 -14.61
CA SER A 379 -5.25 4.84 -13.79
C SER A 379 -6.00 3.56 -13.37
N GLY A 380 -6.24 3.39 -12.07
CA GLY A 380 -6.99 2.26 -11.51
C GLY A 380 -6.29 0.89 -11.58
N SER A 381 -5.01 0.84 -11.97
CA SER A 381 -4.24 -0.41 -12.05
C SER A 381 -4.23 -1.14 -10.71
N LYS A 382 -4.23 -2.48 -10.72
CA LYS A 382 -4.10 -3.27 -9.49
C LYS A 382 -2.74 -3.04 -8.83
N ILE A 383 -2.76 -2.73 -7.55
CA ILE A 383 -1.60 -2.81 -6.67
C ILE A 383 -1.57 -4.22 -6.12
N THR A 384 -0.48 -4.95 -6.34
CA THR A 384 -0.28 -6.31 -5.83
C THR A 384 0.94 -6.39 -4.93
N GLY A 385 0.94 -7.39 -4.06
CA GLY A 385 1.97 -7.53 -3.05
C GLY A 385 2.04 -8.91 -2.43
N THR A 386 2.94 -9.06 -1.46
CA THR A 386 3.06 -10.23 -0.60
C THR A 386 2.95 -9.88 0.87
N GLY A 387 2.60 -10.86 1.70
CA GLY A 387 2.46 -10.71 3.15
C GLY A 387 2.32 -12.06 3.85
N GLN A 388 2.06 -12.04 5.15
CA GLN A 388 1.79 -13.25 5.95
C GLN A 388 0.37 -13.78 5.64
N PRO A 389 0.18 -15.05 5.22
CA PRO A 389 -1.12 -15.61 4.90
C PRO A 389 -2.16 -15.45 6.02
N GLY A 390 -3.41 -15.18 5.64
CA GLY A 390 -4.53 -15.01 6.58
C GLY A 390 -4.56 -13.69 7.35
N THR A 391 -3.56 -12.82 7.18
CA THR A 391 -3.60 -11.44 7.70
C THR A 391 -4.40 -10.53 6.76
N THR A 392 -4.85 -9.38 7.27
CA THR A 392 -5.52 -8.36 6.45
C THR A 392 -4.57 -7.18 6.23
N VAL A 393 -4.29 -6.87 4.96
CA VAL A 393 -3.58 -5.65 4.55
C VAL A 393 -4.58 -4.52 4.36
N THR A 394 -4.36 -3.40 5.05
CA THR A 394 -5.01 -2.12 4.77
C THR A 394 -4.11 -1.31 3.84
N LEU A 395 -4.58 -1.01 2.62
CA LEU A 395 -3.94 -0.07 1.69
C LEU A 395 -4.62 1.30 1.79
N THR A 396 -3.83 2.36 1.94
CA THR A 396 -4.27 3.77 1.86
C THR A 396 -3.46 4.54 0.81
N GLY A 397 -3.93 5.73 0.42
CA GLY A 397 -3.33 6.54 -0.65
C GLY A 397 -3.85 6.22 -2.07
N ALA A 398 -4.88 5.38 -2.19
CA ALA A 398 -5.50 4.96 -3.45
C ALA A 398 -7.00 5.33 -3.52
N GLY A 399 -7.36 6.47 -2.93
CA GLY A 399 -8.74 6.77 -2.52
C GLY A 399 -9.04 6.24 -1.12
N ASP A 400 -10.27 5.75 -0.90
CA ASP A 400 -10.70 5.19 0.39
C ASP A 400 -9.81 4.00 0.85
N PRO A 401 -9.64 3.81 2.17
CA PRO A 401 -8.88 2.67 2.71
C PRO A 401 -9.45 1.31 2.29
N GLN A 402 -8.61 0.50 1.65
CA GLN A 402 -8.98 -0.84 1.15
C GLN A 402 -8.40 -1.93 2.05
N ASN A 403 -9.27 -2.75 2.64
CA ASN A 403 -8.89 -3.91 3.43
C ASN A 403 -8.94 -5.18 2.57
N VAL A 404 -7.82 -5.88 2.42
CA VAL A 404 -7.70 -7.10 1.61
C VAL A 404 -6.97 -8.21 2.38
N THR A 405 -7.52 -9.42 2.38
CA THR A 405 -6.91 -10.57 3.06
C THR A 405 -5.78 -11.17 2.21
N VAL A 406 -4.65 -11.48 2.85
CA VAL A 406 -3.54 -12.20 2.21
C VAL A 406 -3.92 -13.67 2.01
N ALA A 407 -3.83 -14.15 0.78
CA ALA A 407 -4.18 -15.51 0.39
C ALA A 407 -3.20 -16.56 0.97
N ALA A 408 -3.57 -17.83 0.85
CA ALA A 408 -2.77 -18.96 1.36
C ALA A 408 -1.39 -19.11 0.70
N ASP A 409 -1.19 -18.53 -0.50
CA ASP A 409 0.09 -18.46 -1.20
C ASP A 409 0.94 -17.23 -0.81
N GLY A 410 0.45 -16.40 0.12
CA GLY A 410 1.12 -15.18 0.57
C GLY A 410 0.87 -13.95 -0.29
N THR A 411 0.00 -14.01 -1.32
CA THR A 411 -0.30 -12.88 -2.22
C THR A 411 -1.48 -12.02 -1.74
N TRP A 412 -1.49 -10.75 -2.13
CA TRP A 412 -2.65 -9.85 -1.98
C TRP A 412 -2.76 -8.86 -3.14
N ALA A 413 -3.95 -8.32 -3.38
CA ALA A 413 -4.20 -7.34 -4.44
C ALA A 413 -5.34 -6.35 -4.09
N ALA A 414 -5.12 -5.07 -4.37
CA ALA A 414 -6.05 -3.96 -4.18
C ALA A 414 -6.13 -3.07 -5.43
N ASN A 415 -7.05 -2.10 -5.47
CA ASN A 415 -7.10 -1.09 -6.53
C ASN A 415 -6.10 0.03 -6.24
N GLY A 416 -5.32 0.44 -7.25
CA GLY A 416 -4.51 1.65 -7.21
C GLY A 416 -5.31 2.92 -7.51
N PRO A 417 -4.70 4.10 -7.32
CA PRO A 417 -5.34 5.39 -7.57
C PRO A 417 -5.79 5.55 -9.03
N ALA A 418 -6.96 6.17 -9.22
CA ALA A 418 -7.54 6.45 -10.53
C ALA A 418 -7.24 7.87 -11.04
N GLU A 419 -7.08 8.84 -10.15
CA GLU A 419 -6.77 10.23 -10.51
C GLU A 419 -5.31 10.37 -10.98
N PRO A 420 -5.02 11.11 -12.08
CA PRO A 420 -3.64 11.39 -12.48
C PRO A 420 -2.93 12.27 -11.45
N GLY A 421 -1.62 12.09 -11.31
CA GLY A 421 -0.81 12.79 -10.31
C GLY A 421 0.11 11.84 -9.55
N THR A 422 0.75 12.39 -8.51
CA THR A 422 1.68 11.65 -7.64
C THR A 422 0.97 11.26 -6.35
N HIS A 423 0.95 9.96 -6.04
CA HIS A 423 0.24 9.39 -4.89
C HIS A 423 1.19 8.62 -3.98
N THR A 424 1.16 8.88 -2.67
CA THR A 424 1.89 8.08 -1.68
C THR A 424 1.02 6.94 -1.18
N LEU A 425 1.33 5.72 -1.61
CA LEU A 425 0.68 4.49 -1.16
C LEU A 425 1.28 4.04 0.17
N SER A 426 0.42 3.54 1.06
CA SER A 426 0.80 3.08 2.40
C SER A 426 0.07 1.78 2.72
N ALA A 427 0.79 0.71 3.02
CA ALA A 427 0.21 -0.60 3.33
C ALA A 427 0.71 -1.15 4.69
N GLN A 428 -0.22 -1.59 5.51
CA GLN A 428 0.03 -2.21 6.83
C GLN A 428 -0.79 -3.49 6.95
N ALA A 429 -0.21 -4.57 7.49
CA ALA A 429 -0.91 -5.83 7.77
C ALA A 429 -1.38 -5.90 9.23
N LYS A 430 -2.49 -6.59 9.47
CA LYS A 430 -3.12 -6.75 10.77
C LYS A 430 -3.63 -8.18 11.01
N GLN A 431 -3.51 -8.67 12.25
CA GLN A 431 -4.11 -9.91 12.73
C GLN A 431 -4.70 -9.68 14.13
N GLY A 432 -6.02 -9.77 14.28
CA GLY A 432 -6.67 -9.44 15.54
C GLY A 432 -6.39 -7.99 15.95
N PHE A 433 -5.67 -7.80 17.07
CA PHE A 433 -5.17 -6.49 17.51
C PHE A 433 -3.75 -6.18 17.01
N ASP A 434 -2.92 -7.20 16.76
CA ASP A 434 -1.54 -7.06 16.30
C ASP A 434 -1.46 -6.42 14.91
N SER A 435 -0.56 -5.46 14.76
CA SER A 435 -0.38 -4.69 13.53
C SER A 435 1.11 -4.66 13.15
N SER A 436 1.42 -4.80 11.87
CA SER A 436 2.81 -4.80 11.37
C SER A 436 3.40 -3.38 11.33
N GLY A 437 4.68 -3.28 10.94
CA GLY A 437 5.19 -2.03 10.38
C GLY A 437 4.46 -1.67 9.07
N THR A 438 4.61 -0.44 8.63
CA THR A 438 4.00 0.06 7.39
C THR A 438 5.04 0.11 6.27
N VAL A 439 4.71 -0.38 5.08
CA VAL A 439 5.46 -0.05 3.85
C VAL A 439 4.83 1.18 3.20
N GLN A 440 5.66 2.12 2.78
CA GLN A 440 5.24 3.29 2.00
C GLN A 440 6.05 3.37 0.72
N LEU A 441 5.40 3.80 -0.36
CA LEU A 441 6.05 4.16 -1.62
C LEU A 441 5.22 5.20 -2.37
N THR A 442 5.86 5.89 -3.31
CA THR A 442 5.22 6.88 -4.17
C THR A 442 5.01 6.29 -5.56
N VAL A 443 3.84 6.49 -6.14
CA VAL A 443 3.53 6.16 -7.55
C VAL A 443 3.10 7.40 -8.32
N THR A 444 3.36 7.39 -9.62
CA THR A 444 2.82 8.38 -10.56
C THR A 444 1.72 7.73 -11.40
N VAL A 445 0.53 8.29 -11.39
CA VAL A 445 -0.56 7.96 -12.33
C VAL A 445 -0.47 8.94 -13.50
N ASN A 446 -0.22 8.43 -14.70
CA ASN A 446 -0.18 9.27 -15.91
C ASN A 446 -1.57 9.77 -16.29
N THR A 447 -1.63 10.99 -16.82
CA THR A 447 -2.81 11.49 -17.55
C THR A 447 -2.85 10.86 -18.96
N GLY A 448 -4.06 10.54 -19.44
CA GLY A 448 -4.27 10.06 -20.81
C GLY A 448 -3.98 11.15 -21.85
N ALA A 449 -3.77 10.76 -23.11
CA ALA A 449 -3.68 11.73 -24.20
C ALA A 449 -5.05 12.41 -24.44
N PRO A 450 -5.10 13.72 -24.73
CA PRO A 450 -6.34 14.38 -25.13
C PRO A 450 -6.74 13.93 -26.54
N VAL A 451 -8.03 13.95 -26.86
CA VAL A 451 -8.55 13.61 -28.19
C VAL A 451 -8.95 14.89 -28.91
N VAL A 452 -8.66 15.00 -30.21
CA VAL A 452 -9.17 16.08 -31.08
C VAL A 452 -10.45 15.58 -31.75
N THR A 453 -11.53 16.34 -31.67
CA THR A 453 -12.86 16.00 -32.23
C THR A 453 -13.27 16.86 -33.42
N THR A 454 -12.76 18.09 -33.52
CA THR A 454 -12.83 18.90 -34.74
C THR A 454 -11.47 19.56 -35.01
N PRO A 455 -11.07 19.76 -36.29
CA PRO A 455 -11.79 19.42 -37.53
C PRO A 455 -11.86 17.92 -37.84
N ALA A 456 -12.71 17.57 -38.81
CA ALA A 456 -12.61 16.28 -39.50
C ALA A 456 -11.43 16.30 -40.48
N GLU A 457 -10.98 15.12 -40.95
CA GLU A 457 -9.85 14.96 -41.88
C GLU A 457 -9.96 15.82 -43.15
N VAL A 458 -11.18 16.07 -43.62
CA VAL A 458 -11.49 16.99 -44.73
C VAL A 458 -12.67 17.87 -44.35
N VAL A 459 -12.52 19.19 -44.52
CA VAL A 459 -13.59 20.17 -44.35
C VAL A 459 -13.60 21.16 -45.52
N THR A 460 -14.79 21.67 -45.88
CA THR A 460 -14.94 22.63 -47.00
C THR A 460 -14.91 24.11 -46.58
N GLN A 461 -14.93 24.39 -45.28
CA GLN A 461 -14.94 25.74 -44.71
C GLN A 461 -13.68 25.98 -43.88
N THR A 462 -13.24 27.24 -43.80
CA THR A 462 -12.08 27.65 -42.99
C THR A 462 -12.29 27.30 -41.52
N VAL A 463 -11.28 26.73 -40.88
CA VAL A 463 -11.37 26.28 -39.49
C VAL A 463 -11.16 27.47 -38.55
N LYS A 464 -12.15 27.73 -37.69
CA LYS A 464 -12.16 28.84 -36.71
C LYS A 464 -11.98 28.40 -35.26
N GLU A 465 -12.09 27.10 -34.99
CA GLU A 465 -11.78 26.49 -33.70
C GLU A 465 -11.29 25.05 -33.87
N ILE A 466 -10.54 24.57 -32.89
CA ILE A 466 -10.14 23.17 -32.76
C ILE A 466 -10.70 22.68 -31.43
N THR A 467 -11.57 21.68 -31.48
CA THR A 467 -12.23 21.12 -30.28
C THR A 467 -11.72 19.73 -29.96
N GLY A 468 -11.92 19.30 -28.72
CA GLY A 468 -11.57 17.96 -28.29
C GLY A 468 -12.12 17.58 -26.94
N THR A 469 -11.66 16.43 -26.44
CA THR A 469 -11.89 15.97 -25.07
C THR A 469 -10.59 15.73 -24.31
N GLY A 470 -10.66 15.80 -22.99
CA GLY A 470 -9.53 15.66 -22.07
C GLY A 470 -9.99 15.32 -20.66
N ILE A 471 -9.09 15.46 -19.68
CA ILE A 471 -9.43 15.30 -18.25
C ILE A 471 -9.94 16.63 -17.70
N PRO A 472 -11.16 16.70 -17.11
CA PRO A 472 -11.71 17.93 -16.55
C PRO A 472 -10.72 18.69 -15.64
N GLY A 473 -10.58 20.00 -15.86
CA GLY A 473 -9.63 20.84 -15.14
C GLY A 473 -8.16 20.77 -15.61
N ALA A 474 -7.81 19.88 -16.56
CA ALA A 474 -6.48 19.85 -17.15
C ALA A 474 -6.24 21.06 -18.07
N THR A 475 -4.97 21.47 -18.21
CA THR A 475 -4.57 22.46 -19.21
C THR A 475 -4.14 21.74 -20.47
N VAL A 476 -4.93 21.86 -21.54
CA VAL A 476 -4.58 21.44 -22.90
C VAL A 476 -3.65 22.48 -23.53
N THR A 477 -2.63 21.99 -24.23
CA THR A 477 -1.69 22.79 -25.03
C THR A 477 -1.69 22.26 -26.46
N VAL A 478 -2.04 23.13 -27.40
CA VAL A 478 -2.05 22.89 -28.85
C VAL A 478 -0.83 23.60 -29.46
N THR A 479 -0.13 22.92 -30.36
CA THR A 479 1.05 23.41 -31.11
C THR A 479 1.00 22.90 -32.56
N GLY A 480 1.85 23.44 -33.43
CA GLY A 480 1.78 23.20 -34.88
C GLY A 480 1.26 24.45 -35.59
N ASP A 481 0.38 24.28 -36.58
CA ASP A 481 -0.20 25.40 -37.34
C ASP A 481 -1.13 26.30 -36.47
N VAL A 482 -1.53 25.81 -35.29
CA VAL A 482 -2.12 26.62 -34.20
C VAL A 482 -1.27 26.44 -32.96
N THR A 483 -0.99 27.54 -32.25
CA THR A 483 -0.37 27.52 -30.91
C THR A 483 -1.30 28.20 -29.92
N ALA A 484 -1.89 27.44 -29.01
CA ALA A 484 -2.90 27.90 -28.06
C ALA A 484 -2.99 27.00 -26.82
N THR A 485 -3.64 27.48 -25.76
CA THR A 485 -3.96 26.69 -24.56
C THR A 485 -5.42 26.86 -24.17
N ALA A 486 -5.98 25.84 -23.53
CA ALA A 486 -7.33 25.85 -22.97
C ALA A 486 -7.39 25.01 -21.69
N THR A 487 -8.34 25.30 -20.81
CA THR A 487 -8.68 24.41 -19.68
C THR A 487 -9.83 23.52 -20.08
N VAL A 488 -9.74 22.22 -19.80
CA VAL A 488 -10.83 21.26 -20.05
C VAL A 488 -11.99 21.55 -19.10
N ALA A 489 -13.20 21.67 -19.64
CA ALA A 489 -14.42 21.93 -18.89
C ALA A 489 -14.86 20.71 -18.04
N ALA A 490 -15.85 20.93 -17.17
CA ALA A 490 -16.36 19.90 -16.24
C ALA A 490 -17.03 18.70 -16.94
N ASP A 491 -17.44 18.85 -18.20
CA ASP A 491 -17.97 17.78 -19.07
C ASP A 491 -16.88 17.02 -19.85
N GLY A 492 -15.61 17.40 -19.68
CA GLY A 492 -14.47 16.80 -20.38
C GLY A 492 -14.16 17.42 -21.74
N THR A 493 -14.86 18.48 -22.18
CA THR A 493 -14.61 19.15 -23.47
C THR A 493 -13.56 20.26 -23.38
N TRP A 494 -12.92 20.59 -24.51
CA TRP A 494 -12.11 21.79 -24.67
C TRP A 494 -12.23 22.36 -26.10
N SER A 495 -11.98 23.66 -26.25
CA SER A 495 -11.85 24.34 -27.55
C SER A 495 -10.74 25.39 -27.49
N VAL A 496 -10.00 25.56 -28.59
CA VAL A 496 -9.11 26.71 -28.82
C VAL A 496 -9.48 27.42 -30.13
N PRO A 497 -9.37 28.76 -30.22
CA PRO A 497 -9.58 29.48 -31.46
C PRO A 497 -8.48 29.14 -32.49
N ALA A 498 -8.85 29.18 -33.76
CA ALA A 498 -7.96 28.94 -34.90
C ALA A 498 -8.29 29.92 -36.04
N ASP A 499 -7.40 30.05 -37.01
CA ASP A 499 -7.70 30.72 -38.29
C ASP A 499 -6.96 30.05 -39.44
N LEU A 500 -7.49 28.91 -39.88
CA LEU A 500 -6.86 28.07 -40.90
C LEU A 500 -7.68 28.07 -42.19
N GLY A 501 -7.11 28.68 -43.24
CA GLY A 501 -7.66 28.71 -44.59
C GLY A 501 -7.38 27.42 -45.39
N TYR A 502 -7.62 27.46 -46.70
CA TYR A 502 -7.37 26.33 -47.61
C TYR A 502 -5.93 25.85 -47.54
N GLY A 503 -5.73 24.52 -47.57
CA GLY A 503 -4.43 23.86 -47.41
C GLY A 503 -4.53 22.61 -46.53
N SER A 504 -3.40 21.92 -46.36
CA SER A 504 -3.22 20.83 -45.39
C SER A 504 -2.61 21.38 -44.11
N HIS A 505 -3.09 20.91 -42.96
CA HIS A 505 -2.72 21.39 -41.62
C HIS A 505 -2.41 20.24 -40.65
N GLN A 506 -1.59 20.51 -39.64
CA GLN A 506 -1.28 19.61 -38.54
C GLN A 506 -1.23 20.36 -37.21
N VAL A 507 -1.86 19.77 -36.19
CA VAL A 507 -1.71 20.18 -34.79
C VAL A 507 -1.32 19.01 -33.90
N LYS A 508 -0.58 19.36 -32.85
CA LYS A 508 -0.03 18.48 -31.82
C LYS A 508 -0.58 18.93 -30.47
N VAL A 509 -1.23 18.02 -29.76
CA VAL A 509 -2.02 18.32 -28.57
C VAL A 509 -1.54 17.48 -27.39
N THR A 510 -1.25 18.13 -26.27
CA THR A 510 -0.96 17.50 -24.97
C THR A 510 -1.87 18.09 -23.91
N GLN A 511 -2.03 17.41 -22.77
CA GLN A 511 -2.67 17.99 -21.59
C GLN A 511 -1.81 17.78 -20.34
N SER A 512 -1.89 18.73 -19.40
CA SER A 512 -1.23 18.64 -18.10
C SER A 512 -2.24 18.71 -16.96
N PHE A 513 -2.13 17.78 -16.00
CA PHE A 513 -3.00 17.66 -14.83
C PHE A 513 -2.18 17.16 -13.63
N ASN A 514 -2.34 17.78 -12.45
CA ASN A 514 -1.58 17.45 -11.23
C ASN A 514 -0.05 17.31 -11.45
N GLY A 515 0.52 18.18 -12.30
CA GLY A 515 1.95 18.19 -12.65
C GLY A 515 2.39 17.10 -13.64
N GLN A 516 1.48 16.22 -14.07
CA GLN A 516 1.75 15.17 -15.06
C GLN A 516 1.31 15.62 -16.45
N THR A 517 2.16 15.42 -17.45
CA THR A 517 1.86 15.73 -18.86
C THR A 517 1.60 14.46 -19.64
N SER A 518 0.62 14.50 -20.53
CA SER A 518 0.19 13.35 -21.34
C SER A 518 1.18 12.98 -22.45
N ALA A 519 0.95 11.82 -23.06
CA ALA A 519 1.42 11.60 -24.43
C ALA A 519 0.80 12.64 -25.40
N GLU A 520 1.47 12.88 -26.52
CA GLU A 520 1.02 13.79 -27.57
C GLU A 520 0.03 13.10 -28.53
N THR A 521 -1.09 13.77 -28.82
CA THR A 521 -2.00 13.43 -29.92
C THR A 521 -1.71 14.34 -31.10
N THR A 522 -1.36 13.78 -32.25
CA THR A 522 -1.27 14.53 -33.51
C THR A 522 -2.58 14.38 -34.30
N ALA A 523 -3.15 15.50 -34.74
CA ALA A 523 -4.27 15.55 -35.67
C ALA A 523 -3.84 16.26 -36.96
N SER A 524 -4.19 15.66 -38.10
CA SER A 524 -3.96 16.25 -39.43
C SER A 524 -5.25 16.23 -40.23
N PHE A 525 -5.48 17.32 -40.95
CA PHE A 525 -6.68 17.54 -41.76
C PHE A 525 -6.34 18.46 -42.94
N ARG A 526 -7.24 18.58 -43.91
CA ARG A 526 -7.17 19.62 -44.93
C ARG A 526 -8.46 20.42 -45.04
N VAL A 527 -8.30 21.72 -45.24
CA VAL A 527 -9.37 22.60 -45.68
C VAL A 527 -9.33 22.60 -47.20
N ALA A 528 -10.37 22.08 -47.84
CA ALA A 528 -10.49 22.01 -49.29
C ALA A 528 -11.56 23.00 -49.78
N PRO A 529 -11.48 23.54 -51.00
CA PRO A 529 -12.62 24.22 -51.60
C PRO A 529 -13.78 23.22 -51.82
N GLU A 530 -15.01 23.74 -51.88
CA GLU A 530 -16.16 22.97 -52.35
C GLU A 530 -15.97 22.50 -53.80
N ALA A 531 -16.77 21.56 -54.29
CA ALA A 531 -16.72 21.18 -55.70
C ALA A 531 -17.10 22.38 -56.60
N PRO A 532 -16.41 22.64 -57.72
CA PRO A 532 -16.83 23.67 -58.67
C PRO A 532 -18.15 23.25 -59.33
N ALA A 533 -19.00 24.19 -59.72
CA ALA A 533 -20.21 23.87 -60.48
C ALA A 533 -19.92 23.92 -61.98
N ILE A 534 -20.33 22.91 -62.75
CA ILE A 534 -20.33 22.97 -64.22
C ILE A 534 -21.70 23.50 -64.66
N THR A 535 -21.74 24.64 -65.36
CA THR A 535 -22.97 25.32 -65.78
C THR A 535 -23.30 25.12 -67.26
N SER A 536 -22.30 24.79 -68.08
CA SER A 536 -22.50 24.36 -69.46
C SER A 536 -21.37 23.42 -69.92
N PRO A 537 -21.64 22.32 -70.62
CA PRO A 537 -22.98 21.81 -70.95
C PRO A 537 -23.74 21.31 -69.72
N ALA A 538 -25.06 21.47 -69.72
CA ALA A 538 -25.92 20.97 -68.65
C ALA A 538 -25.98 19.42 -68.66
N ASP A 539 -26.12 18.81 -67.49
CA ASP A 539 -26.14 17.35 -67.37
C ASP A 539 -27.33 16.72 -68.13
N GLY A 540 -27.07 15.60 -68.80
CA GLY A 540 -28.02 14.93 -69.68
C GLY A 540 -28.25 15.60 -71.05
N SER A 541 -27.50 16.66 -71.40
CA SER A 541 -27.69 17.35 -72.69
C SER A 541 -27.39 16.43 -73.88
N VAL A 542 -28.28 16.44 -74.88
CA VAL A 542 -28.12 15.70 -76.15
C VAL A 542 -27.84 16.67 -77.28
N PHE A 543 -26.77 16.44 -78.02
CA PHE A 543 -26.32 17.24 -79.16
C PHE A 543 -26.42 16.44 -80.46
N ALA A 544 -26.73 17.12 -81.56
CA ALA A 544 -26.64 16.50 -82.89
C ALA A 544 -25.17 16.30 -83.30
N ASP A 545 -24.93 15.38 -84.25
CA ASP A 545 -23.63 15.24 -84.89
C ASP A 545 -23.14 16.59 -85.45
N GLY A 546 -21.84 16.84 -85.34
CA GLY A 546 -21.21 18.15 -85.65
C GLY A 546 -21.53 19.31 -84.70
N ASN A 547 -22.58 19.21 -83.85
CA ASN A 547 -23.06 20.29 -82.98
C ASN A 547 -22.70 20.09 -81.48
N ALA A 548 -21.65 19.34 -81.18
CA ALA A 548 -21.13 19.17 -79.82
C ALA A 548 -20.66 20.51 -79.20
N PRO A 549 -20.69 20.66 -77.86
CA PRO A 549 -20.24 21.90 -77.20
C PRO A 549 -18.74 22.13 -77.43
N THR A 550 -18.36 23.39 -77.66
CA THR A 550 -16.97 23.82 -77.95
C THR A 550 -16.22 24.35 -76.72
N LYS A 551 -16.88 24.40 -75.56
CA LYS A 551 -16.29 24.75 -74.27
C LYS A 551 -17.09 24.15 -73.11
N VAL A 552 -16.41 23.96 -71.99
CA VAL A 552 -17.04 23.78 -70.67
C VAL A 552 -16.97 25.10 -69.92
N THR A 553 -18.04 25.50 -69.25
CA THR A 553 -18.06 26.68 -68.36
C THR A 553 -18.68 26.33 -67.03
N GLY A 554 -18.34 27.09 -66.00
CA GLY A 554 -18.83 26.86 -64.66
C GLY A 554 -18.61 28.02 -63.71
N THR A 555 -18.85 27.76 -62.43
CA THR A 555 -18.44 28.62 -61.32
C THR A 555 -17.55 27.88 -60.33
N GLY A 556 -16.77 28.63 -59.56
CA GLY A 556 -15.86 28.11 -58.54
C GLY A 556 -15.46 29.18 -57.53
N LEU A 557 -14.45 28.86 -56.72
CA LEU A 557 -13.84 29.77 -55.77
C LEU A 557 -12.87 30.71 -56.51
N PRO A 558 -13.04 32.05 -56.49
CA PRO A 558 -12.13 32.99 -57.15
C PRO A 558 -10.65 32.73 -56.83
N GLY A 559 -9.80 32.74 -57.87
CA GLY A 559 -8.37 32.47 -57.75
C GLY A 559 -7.98 30.99 -57.55
N ALA A 560 -8.94 30.06 -57.44
CA ALA A 560 -8.63 28.63 -57.45
C ALA A 560 -8.25 28.15 -58.87
N THR A 561 -7.44 27.09 -58.95
CA THR A 561 -7.19 26.38 -60.21
C THR A 561 -8.29 25.33 -60.40
N ILE A 562 -9.05 25.44 -61.49
CA ILE A 562 -9.94 24.39 -62.00
C ILE A 562 -9.11 23.45 -62.86
N THR A 563 -9.25 22.14 -62.64
CA THR A 563 -8.81 21.10 -63.59
C THR A 563 -10.05 20.46 -64.19
N VAL A 564 -10.23 20.56 -65.51
CA VAL A 564 -11.29 19.82 -66.24
C VAL A 564 -10.67 18.62 -66.94
N GLU A 565 -11.17 17.43 -66.64
CA GLU A 565 -10.83 16.18 -67.31
C GLU A 565 -11.93 15.73 -68.27
N LEU A 566 -11.53 15.30 -69.46
CA LEU A 566 -12.38 14.72 -70.51
C LEU A 566 -11.59 13.67 -71.30
N GLU A 567 -12.11 12.46 -71.43
CA GLU A 567 -11.46 11.32 -72.13
C GLU A 567 -9.99 11.07 -71.67
N GLY A 568 -9.68 11.26 -70.39
CA GLY A 568 -8.31 11.13 -69.86
C GLY A 568 -7.34 12.25 -70.27
N ARG A 569 -7.85 13.38 -70.77
CA ARG A 569 -7.09 14.62 -70.98
C ARG A 569 -7.53 15.66 -69.95
N SER A 570 -6.58 16.19 -69.18
CA SER A 570 -6.81 17.28 -68.23
C SER A 570 -6.41 18.63 -68.84
N VAL A 571 -7.20 19.67 -68.59
CA VAL A 571 -6.90 21.06 -68.95
C VAL A 571 -7.19 21.96 -67.75
N ASP A 572 -6.19 22.74 -67.35
CA ASP A 572 -6.29 23.66 -66.22
C ASP A 572 -6.74 25.06 -66.66
N THR A 573 -7.48 25.75 -65.79
CA THR A 573 -7.78 27.19 -65.88
C THR A 573 -7.90 27.79 -64.48
N THR A 574 -7.89 29.12 -64.35
CA THR A 574 -8.09 29.81 -63.06
C THR A 574 -9.50 30.40 -63.01
N VAL A 575 -10.16 30.30 -61.85
CA VAL A 575 -11.45 30.98 -61.61
C VAL A 575 -11.23 32.49 -61.51
N ALA A 576 -12.01 33.27 -62.25
CA ALA A 576 -11.97 34.73 -62.23
C ALA A 576 -12.55 35.33 -60.94
N ASP A 577 -12.33 36.63 -60.72
CA ASP A 577 -12.81 37.36 -59.53
C ASP A 577 -14.34 37.38 -59.39
N ASP A 578 -15.08 37.19 -60.49
CA ASP A 578 -16.55 37.05 -60.50
C ASP A 578 -17.03 35.62 -60.20
N GLY A 579 -16.11 34.70 -59.91
CA GLY A 579 -16.38 33.29 -59.64
C GLY A 579 -16.59 32.43 -60.89
N SER A 580 -16.46 32.98 -62.11
CA SER A 580 -16.65 32.24 -63.36
C SER A 580 -15.38 31.53 -63.85
N TRP A 581 -15.55 30.45 -64.63
CA TRP A 581 -14.46 29.80 -65.36
C TRP A 581 -14.92 29.23 -66.71
N SER A 582 -13.97 29.05 -67.63
CA SER A 582 -14.20 28.51 -68.97
C SER A 582 -12.97 27.75 -69.48
N VAL A 583 -13.19 26.55 -70.05
CA VAL A 583 -12.17 25.71 -70.69
C VAL A 583 -12.62 25.35 -72.12
N PRO A 584 -11.81 25.59 -73.16
CA PRO A 584 -12.16 25.22 -74.53
C PRO A 584 -12.08 23.70 -74.73
N ILE A 585 -13.04 23.12 -75.45
CA ILE A 585 -13.02 21.72 -75.87
C ILE A 585 -12.27 21.66 -77.20
N THR A 586 -11.02 21.19 -77.16
CA THR A 586 -10.11 21.18 -78.32
C THR A 586 -10.12 19.88 -79.12
N ALA A 587 -10.78 18.84 -78.62
CA ALA A 587 -10.98 17.56 -79.30
C ALA A 587 -12.41 17.47 -79.86
N SER A 588 -12.56 16.89 -81.05
CA SER A 588 -13.87 16.59 -81.64
C SER A 588 -14.54 15.42 -80.92
N LEU A 589 -15.64 15.67 -80.23
CA LEU A 589 -16.40 14.63 -79.52
C LEU A 589 -17.17 13.75 -80.51
N ALA A 590 -16.83 12.47 -80.56
CA ALA A 590 -17.50 11.49 -81.43
C ALA A 590 -18.91 11.15 -80.91
N GLY A 591 -19.75 10.57 -81.78
CA GLY A 591 -21.08 10.08 -81.38
C GLY A 591 -20.98 9.04 -80.25
N GLY A 592 -21.63 9.33 -79.12
CA GLY A 592 -21.50 8.57 -77.87
C GLY A 592 -21.78 9.42 -76.63
N GLN A 593 -21.63 8.80 -75.45
CA GLN A 593 -21.74 9.47 -74.15
C GLN A 593 -20.37 10.01 -73.72
N HIS A 594 -20.33 11.26 -73.27
CA HIS A 594 -19.13 11.95 -72.79
C HIS A 594 -19.34 12.43 -71.36
N VAL A 595 -18.33 12.24 -70.50
CA VAL A 595 -18.34 12.72 -69.12
C VAL A 595 -17.22 13.73 -68.95
N PHE A 596 -17.57 14.93 -68.50
CA PHE A 596 -16.62 15.93 -68.04
C PHE A 596 -16.53 15.86 -66.52
N SER A 597 -15.32 15.92 -65.98
CA SER A 597 -15.06 15.94 -64.54
C SER A 597 -14.29 17.20 -64.19
N ALA A 598 -14.79 18.01 -63.26
CA ALA A 598 -14.14 19.26 -62.83
C ALA A 598 -13.83 19.22 -61.34
N THR A 599 -12.55 19.37 -60.98
CA THR A 599 -12.08 19.63 -59.62
C THR A 599 -11.57 21.06 -59.51
N GLN A 600 -11.51 21.61 -58.30
CA GLN A 600 -10.81 22.87 -58.04
C GLN A 600 -9.84 22.73 -56.87
N SER A 601 -8.74 23.49 -56.92
CA SER A 601 -7.66 23.42 -55.94
C SER A 601 -7.21 24.80 -55.49
N MET A 602 -6.99 24.96 -54.19
CA MET A 602 -6.37 26.16 -53.61
C MET A 602 -5.36 25.72 -52.53
N ASN A 603 -4.17 26.34 -52.53
CA ASN A 603 -3.06 26.02 -51.64
C ASN A 603 -2.68 24.52 -51.62
N GLY A 604 -2.80 23.84 -52.77
CA GLY A 604 -2.55 22.40 -52.92
C GLY A 604 -3.65 21.48 -52.38
N SER A 605 -4.73 22.03 -51.82
CA SER A 605 -5.87 21.26 -51.32
C SER A 605 -6.98 21.24 -52.39
N ALA A 606 -7.30 20.05 -52.89
CA ALA A 606 -8.30 19.84 -53.95
C ALA A 606 -9.69 19.46 -53.40
N SER A 607 -10.72 19.94 -54.08
CA SER A 607 -12.13 19.63 -53.87
C SER A 607 -12.50 18.19 -54.24
N ALA A 608 -13.73 17.80 -53.92
CA ALA A 608 -14.39 16.73 -54.67
C ALA A 608 -14.61 17.14 -56.15
N ALA A 609 -14.74 16.16 -57.04
CA ALA A 609 -15.08 16.43 -58.43
C ALA A 609 -16.60 16.66 -58.60
N ALA A 610 -16.97 17.66 -59.39
CA ALA A 610 -18.28 17.73 -60.02
C ALA A 610 -18.22 17.10 -61.41
N GLN A 611 -19.34 16.52 -61.86
CA GLN A 611 -19.41 15.87 -63.17
C GLN A 611 -20.65 16.32 -63.94
N THR A 612 -20.54 16.36 -65.27
CA THR A 612 -21.67 16.53 -66.19
C THR A 612 -21.51 15.53 -67.35
N THR A 613 -22.62 14.90 -67.71
CA THR A 613 -22.72 13.93 -68.80
C THR A 613 -23.42 14.57 -69.99
N ILE A 614 -22.91 14.36 -71.20
CA ILE A 614 -23.62 14.68 -72.43
C ILE A 614 -23.68 13.45 -73.35
N THR A 615 -24.59 13.51 -74.32
CA THR A 615 -24.61 12.57 -75.45
C THR A 615 -24.46 13.35 -76.75
N VAL A 616 -23.54 12.92 -77.62
CA VAL A 616 -23.48 13.36 -79.02
C VAL A 616 -24.13 12.28 -79.87
N ASN A 617 -25.10 12.62 -80.70
CA ASN A 617 -25.72 11.67 -81.61
C ASN A 617 -24.71 11.21 -82.67
N ALA A 618 -24.77 9.93 -83.06
CA ALA A 618 -23.97 9.42 -84.17
C ALA A 618 -24.41 10.06 -85.51
N PRO A 619 -23.52 10.13 -86.52
CA PRO A 619 -23.88 10.54 -87.87
C PRO A 619 -25.04 9.69 -88.40
N ALA A 620 -26.00 10.33 -89.08
CA ALA A 620 -27.07 9.59 -89.75
C ALA A 620 -26.47 8.67 -90.83
N ALA A 621 -26.81 7.37 -90.78
CA ALA A 621 -26.31 6.40 -91.75
C ALA A 621 -26.71 6.83 -93.18
N PRO A 622 -25.80 6.78 -94.18
CA PRO A 622 -26.12 7.18 -95.54
C PRO A 622 -27.30 6.38 -96.11
N VAL A 623 -28.40 7.08 -96.42
CA VAL A 623 -29.53 6.49 -97.14
C VAL A 623 -29.10 6.13 -98.56
N ALA A 624 -29.15 4.83 -98.87
CA ALA A 624 -28.90 4.35 -100.23
C ALA A 624 -29.99 4.87 -101.19
N PRO A 625 -29.65 5.32 -102.41
CA PRO A 625 -30.64 5.62 -103.44
C PRO A 625 -31.49 4.39 -103.73
N GLY A 626 -32.82 4.55 -103.74
CA GLY A 626 -33.76 3.44 -103.87
C GLY A 626 -33.91 2.90 -105.29
N GLU A 627 -34.23 1.62 -105.39
CA GLU A 627 -34.78 1.01 -106.61
C GLU A 627 -36.31 1.11 -106.64
N GLU A 628 -36.87 1.16 -107.85
CA GLU A 628 -38.29 1.38 -108.12
C GLU A 628 -38.96 0.06 -108.57
N GLN A 629 -40.09 -0.33 -107.96
CA GLN A 629 -40.87 -1.49 -108.42
C GLN A 629 -42.39 -1.20 -108.40
N PRO A 630 -43.12 -1.42 -109.52
CA PRO A 630 -44.55 -1.08 -109.66
C PRO A 630 -45.45 -2.35 -109.40
N PRO A 631 -46.77 -2.40 -109.70
CA PRO A 631 -47.75 -2.26 -108.61
C PRO A 631 -48.90 -3.30 -108.54
N ALA A 632 -49.51 -3.37 -107.35
CA ALA A 632 -50.94 -3.62 -107.03
C ALA A 632 -51.68 -4.91 -107.50
N ALA A 633 -52.01 -5.77 -106.52
CA ALA A 633 -53.29 -6.46 -106.31
C ALA A 633 -53.32 -7.03 -104.86
N GLY A 634 -54.42 -7.20 -104.12
CA GLY A 634 -55.84 -6.89 -104.36
C GLY A 634 -56.74 -7.88 -103.57
N SER A 635 -57.81 -7.39 -102.92
CA SER A 635 -58.87 -8.15 -102.19
C SER A 635 -58.46 -9.07 -101.02
N ASP A 636 -59.29 -9.42 -100.03
CA ASP A 636 -60.55 -8.84 -99.51
C ASP A 636 -60.80 -9.30 -98.04
N ASP A 637 -61.59 -8.49 -97.31
CA ASP A 637 -62.42 -8.78 -96.10
C ASP A 637 -61.94 -9.54 -94.84
N ALA A 638 -62.67 -9.28 -93.74
CA ALA A 638 -62.50 -9.86 -92.38
C ALA A 638 -63.55 -11.02 -92.16
N PRO A 639 -63.93 -11.53 -90.93
CA PRO A 639 -63.91 -10.89 -89.60
C PRO A 639 -63.76 -11.80 -88.34
N THR A 640 -63.96 -11.21 -87.14
CA THR A 640 -64.37 -11.83 -85.85
C THR A 640 -63.40 -12.80 -85.11
N GLY A 641 -63.71 -13.12 -83.84
CA GLY A 641 -62.91 -14.00 -82.97
C GLY A 641 -63.66 -14.52 -81.73
N GLU A 642 -62.92 -15.14 -80.78
CA GLU A 642 -63.34 -15.75 -79.50
C GLU A 642 -64.26 -17.01 -79.57
N PRO A 643 -64.38 -17.82 -78.49
CA PRO A 643 -63.37 -18.32 -77.52
C PRO A 643 -63.01 -19.81 -77.83
N VAL A 644 -62.84 -20.88 -76.99
CA VAL A 644 -62.99 -21.27 -75.55
C VAL A 644 -61.94 -22.42 -75.23
N PRO A 645 -61.85 -23.16 -74.08
CA PRO A 645 -60.53 -23.42 -73.45
C PRO A 645 -60.23 -24.89 -73.02
N VAL A 646 -59.43 -25.03 -71.93
CA VAL A 646 -58.93 -26.20 -71.14
C VAL A 646 -57.83 -27.10 -71.75
N ASP A 647 -56.87 -27.70 -71.00
CA ASP A 647 -56.09 -27.39 -69.75
C ASP A 647 -55.00 -28.54 -69.62
N SER A 648 -53.97 -28.62 -68.74
CA SER A 648 -53.42 -27.83 -67.61
C SER A 648 -51.90 -28.13 -67.41
N GLN A 649 -51.13 -27.21 -66.80
CA GLN A 649 -49.88 -27.46 -66.00
C GLN A 649 -48.64 -28.08 -66.74
N ASN A 650 -47.35 -27.95 -66.36
CA ASN A 650 -46.53 -27.17 -65.38
C ASN A 650 -45.03 -27.53 -65.67
N VAL A 651 -43.91 -26.77 -65.55
CA VAL A 651 -43.47 -25.35 -65.35
C VAL A 651 -42.12 -25.25 -66.14
N GLY A 652 -41.69 -24.17 -66.84
CA GLY A 652 -41.10 -22.89 -66.36
C GLY A 652 -39.74 -23.06 -65.64
N GLY A 653 -38.71 -22.19 -65.71
CA GLY A 653 -38.45 -20.95 -66.50
C GLY A 653 -37.28 -20.18 -65.82
N LYS A 654 -36.08 -20.01 -66.39
CA LYS A 654 -35.59 -19.19 -67.54
C LYS A 654 -35.35 -17.69 -67.25
N LEU A 655 -34.06 -17.33 -67.21
CA LEU A 655 -33.32 -16.07 -67.51
C LEU A 655 -33.97 -14.66 -67.54
N ALA A 656 -33.12 -13.69 -67.12
CA ALA A 656 -32.86 -12.34 -67.71
C ALA A 656 -33.55 -11.04 -67.21
N GLN A 657 -32.75 -10.23 -66.48
CA GLN A 657 -32.37 -8.81 -66.74
C GLN A 657 -33.42 -7.65 -66.83
N THR A 658 -32.91 -6.42 -66.65
CA THR A 658 -33.57 -5.08 -66.63
C THR A 658 -34.33 -4.74 -65.34
N GLY A 659 -34.44 -3.48 -64.88
CA GLY A 659 -33.93 -2.20 -65.43
C GLY A 659 -33.98 -1.05 -64.40
N ALA A 660 -33.59 0.16 -64.82
CA ALA A 660 -33.32 1.36 -63.99
C ALA A 660 -34.53 1.98 -63.22
N GLY A 661 -34.24 2.84 -62.22
CA GLY A 661 -35.22 3.73 -61.57
C GLY A 661 -34.63 4.69 -60.50
N GLN A 662 -34.76 6.00 -60.69
CA GLN A 662 -34.33 7.08 -59.76
C GLN A 662 -35.38 7.39 -58.67
N GLY A 663 -35.01 7.98 -57.50
CA GLY A 663 -36.03 8.48 -56.55
C GLY A 663 -35.66 8.97 -55.12
N ILE A 664 -35.09 10.18 -54.99
CA ILE A 664 -35.40 11.21 -53.95
C ILE A 664 -35.20 10.91 -52.42
N MET A 665 -34.05 11.39 -51.90
CA MET A 665 -33.80 12.29 -50.73
C MET A 665 -34.37 12.13 -49.28
N TRP A 666 -33.46 12.41 -48.31
CA TRP A 666 -33.65 12.91 -46.90
C TRP A 666 -34.45 12.04 -45.89
N ALA A 667 -34.09 11.88 -44.60
CA ALA A 667 -33.08 12.53 -43.73
C ALA A 667 -32.67 11.64 -42.51
N ALA A 668 -31.57 12.03 -41.84
CA ALA A 668 -31.21 11.90 -40.40
C ALA A 668 -31.47 10.60 -39.59
N GLY A 669 -30.44 10.13 -38.85
CA GLY A 669 -30.62 9.20 -37.71
C GLY A 669 -29.38 8.40 -37.31
N ALA A 670 -28.75 8.75 -36.18
CA ALA A 670 -27.52 8.16 -35.63
C ALA A 670 -27.47 6.61 -35.47
N GLY A 671 -26.29 5.99 -35.62
CA GLY A 671 -26.15 4.52 -35.56
C GLY A 671 -24.74 3.88 -35.53
N LEU A 672 -23.79 4.46 -34.77
CA LEU A 672 -22.56 3.86 -34.17
C LEU A 672 -21.73 2.71 -34.86
N ALA A 673 -20.40 2.88 -34.83
CA ALA A 673 -19.34 1.85 -34.69
C ALA A 673 -18.93 0.88 -35.86
N ALA A 674 -17.89 1.32 -36.58
CA ALA A 674 -16.53 0.72 -36.56
C ALA A 674 -16.18 -0.66 -37.22
N LEU A 675 -15.30 -0.55 -38.23
CA LEU A 675 -14.00 -1.25 -38.39
C LEU A 675 -13.89 -2.78 -38.66
N ILE A 676 -13.80 -3.07 -39.96
CA ILE A 676 -12.69 -3.79 -40.65
C ILE A 676 -11.35 -3.83 -39.86
N ALA A 677 -10.50 -4.88 -39.89
CA ALA A 677 -10.64 -6.30 -40.26
C ALA A 677 -9.33 -7.11 -39.95
N GLY A 678 -9.45 -8.43 -39.75
CA GLY A 678 -8.33 -9.41 -39.81
C GLY A 678 -7.31 -9.40 -38.65
N ALA A 679 -6.48 -10.42 -38.42
CA ALA A 679 -6.39 -11.81 -38.91
C ALA A 679 -5.40 -12.61 -37.99
N ALA A 680 -5.27 -13.96 -37.95
CA ALA A 680 -5.95 -15.05 -38.64
C ALA A 680 -5.94 -16.37 -37.83
N ILE A 681 -6.95 -17.22 -38.05
CA ILE A 681 -6.91 -18.69 -38.25
C ILE A 681 -5.62 -19.45 -37.82
N SER A 682 -5.67 -20.32 -36.78
CA SER A 682 -5.77 -21.80 -36.96
C SER A 682 -5.70 -22.67 -35.67
N LEU A 683 -6.51 -23.74 -35.70
CA LEU A 683 -6.46 -25.06 -35.03
C LEU A 683 -5.78 -25.30 -33.65
N ARG A 684 -6.55 -25.98 -32.77
CA ARG A 684 -6.03 -26.97 -31.80
C ARG A 684 -6.15 -28.40 -32.39
N GLY A 685 -5.19 -29.27 -32.10
CA GLY A 685 -5.26 -30.71 -32.41
C GLY A 685 -4.28 -31.51 -31.53
N ALA A 686 -4.67 -32.70 -31.09
CA ALA A 686 -3.91 -33.49 -30.09
C ALA A 686 -3.34 -34.79 -30.68
N ILE A 687 -2.11 -35.16 -30.28
CA ILE A 687 -1.48 -36.45 -30.61
C ILE A 687 -0.85 -37.07 -29.35
N ARG A 688 -0.88 -38.40 -29.26
CA ARG A 688 -0.33 -39.20 -28.15
C ARG A 688 1.19 -39.34 -28.19
N ALA A 689 1.77 -39.31 -26.99
CA ALA A 689 3.05 -39.86 -26.53
C ALA A 689 3.86 -40.80 -27.45
N ARG A 690 5.19 -40.58 -27.47
CA ARG A 690 6.21 -41.64 -27.28
C ARG A 690 7.50 -41.10 -26.65
N ARG A 691 8.31 -42.02 -26.10
CA ARG A 691 9.55 -41.79 -25.34
C ARG A 691 10.69 -41.26 -26.23
N LEU A 692 11.68 -40.55 -25.65
CA LEU A 692 13.02 -41.10 -25.35
C LEU A 692 13.93 -40.09 -24.61
N ASN A 693 14.74 -40.63 -23.69
CA ASN A 693 16.01 -40.17 -23.09
C ASN A 693 16.24 -38.68 -22.76
N GLY A 694 16.63 -38.44 -21.50
CA GLY A 694 17.04 -37.17 -20.90
C GLY A 694 17.16 -37.36 -19.39
#